data_AF-A0A4P1R2S7-F1
#
_entry.id   AF-A0A4P1R2S7-F1
#
_cell.length_a   1.000
_cell.length_b   1.000
_cell.length_c   1.000
_cell.angle_alpha   90.00
_cell.angle_beta   90.00
_cell.angle_gamma   90.00
#
_symmetry.space_group_name_H-M   'P 1'
#
loop_
_entity.id
_entity.type
_entity.pdbx_description
1 polymer ?
#
loop_
_entity_poly.entity_id
_entity_poly.type
_entity_poly.pdbx_seq_one_letter_code
_entity_poly.pdbx_strand_id
1 'polypeptide(L)'
;MFPYPSGAGLHVGHPLGYTATDIIARYKRMKGYNVLHPMGWDAFGLPAEQYAIQTGTHPNLTTLTNINRFRSQLKSLGFSYDWDREISTIQPHYYKWTQWIFLQLLKRGLAYQAEVPVNWCPALGTVLANEEVIDGVSERGGHPVIRKPMRQWMLKITAYADRLLEDLDDLDWPESVKDMQRNWIGRSEGAEFDFCVLDSDGKERDIKITVYTTRPDTIFGATYLVVAPEHSLLPSLVSTAQSKHVEDYIELSSRKSDLERTELQKEKTGVFTGCYAKNSANGEAIPIWVADYVLGSYGTGAIMAVPAHDSRDYEFALKYDVPVRWIMTPDDKSINDSGKAFPGEGNIINSSNSLVGLDINGLSSKEARLKVIEWAEKSGNGKRKVNYKLRDWLFARQRYWGEPIPVVFLDESGETVPLHETELPLILPELDDFSPSGTGEPPLSKAVSWVKTTDSLSGRPATRETNTMPQWAGSCWYYLRFMDPKNSKELVDSRKERYWGPVDVYVGGAEHAVLHLLYARFWHKVLYDIGVVSTKEPFQCVINQGIILGEVQYMAYRDQDGNLISADATDMLNEHNLLRVPEEKVIKSGDSFVLKENPDIRLVVRSYKMSKSRGNVVNPDDVVSEYGADSLRLYEMFMGPLRDSKTWSTSGIEGVYRFLGRTWRLIVGSPLSDGTFKDSTVSVDEEPTIEQLRCLHRCIAKVTEEIEGTRFNTGISAMMEFLNAAYKWDKHPRSVIEAFVLLLSPYAPHMAEELWSRLGHTKSLAYESFPKANPAYLKDSTVVLPVQINGKTRGTIEVEETCTEEDAFILASRDEKLSKYLDGQSVKKIIYVPGKILNVVLDRKNIKTPHKALLNEIDSCWIANSNWASNRQALADCAIGFGKYAIGGKYGAIYTVTDSSDDPINPKPGTLRYGVIQTQPLWIIFSKDMVITLENELIMNSYKTIDGRGVKVEISNGPCITIQYVSYVIIHGISIHDCKPGKSGLVRSTPEHVGHRQGSDGDAISIFSSSYVWVDHCYLASCTDGLIDIIHASTAITISNNYFTNHDKVMLLGHNDQNTADKIMKVTIVFNRFATGLIERMPRVRFGYAHVVNNKYDEWKMYAMGGSANPTIFSESNFFIASNNQFAKQVTKREAKNNWKSWKWRSSKDIFLNGAYFVPSGYGSCAPNYSKAQSFTAAPAFTVPAITLNAGPLTCVVGRAC
;
A
#
# COMPACT_ATOMS: atom_id res chain seq x y z
N MET A 1 -14.05 -16.34 -4.55
CA MET A 1 -13.80 -16.60 -5.99
C MET A 1 -13.57 -18.09 -6.17
N PHE A 2 -14.26 -18.73 -7.11
CA PHE A 2 -14.00 -20.14 -7.46
C PHE A 2 -12.66 -20.30 -8.24
N PRO A 3 -11.98 -21.46 -8.20
CA PRO A 3 -10.66 -21.62 -8.81
C PRO A 3 -10.70 -21.95 -10.31
N TYR A 4 -9.57 -21.65 -10.96
CA TYR A 4 -9.21 -22.18 -12.28
C TYR A 4 -8.60 -23.58 -12.13
N PRO A 5 -9.17 -24.66 -12.70
CA PRO A 5 -8.62 -26.01 -12.67
C PRO A 5 -7.51 -26.18 -13.73
N SER A 6 -6.57 -25.23 -13.75
CA SER A 6 -5.52 -25.09 -14.78
C SER A 6 -4.23 -25.87 -14.48
N GLY A 7 -4.21 -26.71 -13.45
CA GLY A 7 -3.04 -27.53 -13.16
C GLY A 7 -3.38 -28.78 -12.34
N ALA A 8 -2.38 -29.65 -12.16
CA ALA A 8 -2.44 -30.91 -11.38
C ALA A 8 -2.84 -30.82 -9.87
N GLY A 9 -3.40 -29.72 -9.38
CA GLY A 9 -3.82 -29.54 -7.98
C GLY A 9 -3.63 -28.14 -7.44
N LEU A 10 -4.17 -27.93 -6.23
CA LEU A 10 -3.97 -26.75 -5.40
C LEU A 10 -2.51 -26.63 -4.95
N HIS A 11 -2.11 -25.40 -4.65
CA HIS A 11 -0.99 -25.09 -3.76
C HIS A 11 -1.53 -24.38 -2.51
N VAL A 12 -0.79 -24.36 -1.40
CA VAL A 12 -1.17 -23.77 -0.08
C VAL A 12 -1.53 -22.27 -0.11
N GLY A 13 -1.42 -21.60 -1.25
CA GLY A 13 -1.90 -20.22 -1.41
C GLY A 13 -3.39 -20.13 -1.76
N HIS A 14 -3.96 -21.17 -2.38
CA HIS A 14 -5.38 -21.19 -2.71
C HIS A 14 -6.28 -21.31 -1.47
N PRO A 15 -5.98 -22.19 -0.50
CA PRO A 15 -6.88 -22.40 0.61
C PRO A 15 -6.98 -21.19 1.55
N LEU A 16 -6.03 -20.25 1.57
CA LEU A 16 -6.10 -19.04 2.41
C LEU A 16 -7.48 -18.34 2.39
N GLY A 17 -8.02 -18.04 1.20
CA GLY A 17 -9.33 -17.41 1.06
C GLY A 17 -10.50 -18.36 1.36
N TYR A 18 -10.31 -19.65 1.10
CA TYR A 18 -11.30 -20.72 1.34
C TYR A 18 -11.44 -21.05 2.84
N THR A 19 -10.33 -21.06 3.58
CA THR A 19 -10.27 -21.20 5.03
C THR A 19 -10.95 -20.01 5.70
N ALA A 20 -10.67 -18.78 5.26
CA ALA A 20 -11.33 -17.58 5.77
C ALA A 20 -12.85 -17.62 5.60
N THR A 21 -13.33 -17.99 4.40
CA THR A 21 -14.77 -18.11 4.11
C THR A 21 -15.43 -19.26 4.86
N ASP A 22 -14.73 -20.39 5.05
CA ASP A 22 -15.25 -21.51 5.84
C ASP A 22 -15.37 -21.17 7.33
N ILE A 23 -14.42 -20.43 7.91
CA ILE A 23 -14.53 -19.93 9.29
C ILE A 23 -15.76 -19.04 9.44
N ILE A 24 -15.97 -18.09 8.51
CA ILE A 24 -17.14 -17.20 8.52
C ILE A 24 -18.43 -18.01 8.35
N ALA A 25 -18.46 -18.97 7.42
CA ALA A 25 -19.63 -19.79 7.15
C ALA A 25 -20.03 -20.63 8.36
N ARG A 26 -19.08 -21.28 9.03
CA ARG A 26 -19.29 -22.05 10.26
C ARG A 26 -19.77 -21.15 11.39
N TYR A 27 -19.10 -20.00 11.60
CA TYR A 27 -19.52 -19.01 12.59
C TYR A 27 -20.96 -18.55 12.37
N LYS A 28 -21.32 -18.14 11.14
CA LYS A 28 -22.68 -17.70 10.79
C LYS A 28 -23.72 -18.81 10.97
N ARG A 29 -23.41 -20.05 10.60
CA ARG A 29 -24.31 -21.19 10.82
C ARG A 29 -24.58 -21.39 12.32
N MET A 30 -23.55 -21.36 13.15
CA MET A 30 -23.67 -21.46 14.62
C MET A 30 -24.39 -20.24 15.24
N LYS A 31 -24.49 -19.12 14.53
CA LYS A 31 -25.29 -17.95 14.92
C LYS A 31 -26.76 -18.05 14.47
N GLY A 32 -27.16 -19.15 13.84
CA GLY A 32 -28.53 -19.42 13.39
C GLY A 32 -28.86 -18.94 11.98
N TYR A 33 -27.86 -18.48 11.20
CA TYR A 33 -28.08 -18.11 9.81
C TYR A 33 -28.20 -19.36 8.92
N ASN A 34 -29.06 -19.30 7.90
CA ASN A 34 -29.00 -20.24 6.79
C ASN A 34 -27.90 -19.78 5.82
N VAL A 35 -26.81 -20.54 5.71
CA VAL A 35 -25.59 -20.11 4.99
C VAL A 35 -25.44 -20.87 3.68
N LEU A 36 -25.45 -20.14 2.56
CA LEU A 36 -25.04 -20.65 1.26
C LEU A 36 -23.53 -20.45 1.09
N HIS A 37 -22.76 -21.53 1.20
CA HIS A 37 -21.32 -21.55 0.97
C HIS A 37 -20.99 -22.49 -0.20
N PRO A 38 -21.02 -22.00 -1.45
CA PRO A 38 -20.90 -22.85 -2.63
C PRO A 38 -19.46 -22.92 -3.18
N MET A 39 -19.21 -23.89 -4.07
CA MET A 39 -17.96 -24.01 -4.82
C MET A 39 -18.22 -24.49 -6.25
N GLY A 40 -17.38 -24.07 -7.20
CA GLY A 40 -17.47 -24.48 -8.61
C GLY A 40 -16.13 -24.31 -9.32
N TRP A 41 -16.14 -24.31 -10.65
CA TRP A 41 -14.92 -24.34 -11.45
C TRP A 41 -15.00 -23.41 -12.66
N ASP A 42 -14.03 -22.50 -12.78
CA ASP A 42 -13.85 -21.69 -13.98
C ASP A 42 -12.93 -22.43 -14.96
N ALA A 43 -13.52 -23.25 -15.81
CA ALA A 43 -12.85 -24.34 -16.52
C ALA A 43 -12.59 -24.10 -18.03
N PHE A 44 -13.18 -23.06 -18.64
CA PHE A 44 -12.81 -22.63 -19.99
C PHE A 44 -11.54 -21.78 -19.98
N GLY A 45 -10.96 -21.51 -21.16
CA GLY A 45 -9.89 -20.53 -21.32
C GLY A 45 -8.50 -21.09 -21.67
N LEU A 46 -7.61 -20.15 -21.93
CA LEU A 46 -6.25 -20.36 -22.46
C LEU A 46 -5.37 -21.34 -21.66
N PRO A 47 -5.32 -21.35 -20.31
CA PRO A 47 -4.47 -22.29 -19.58
C PRO A 47 -4.72 -23.76 -19.90
N ALA A 48 -5.99 -24.17 -19.93
CA ALA A 48 -6.36 -25.56 -20.17
C ALA A 48 -6.05 -25.97 -21.61
N GLU A 49 -6.31 -25.06 -22.56
CA GLU A 49 -6.01 -25.26 -23.98
C GLU A 49 -4.51 -25.38 -24.26
N GLN A 50 -3.67 -24.51 -23.70
CA GLN A 50 -2.22 -24.60 -23.88
C GLN A 50 -1.64 -25.89 -23.33
N TYR A 51 -2.08 -26.30 -22.14
CA TYR A 51 -1.66 -27.57 -21.56
C TYR A 51 -2.06 -28.73 -22.46
N ALA A 52 -3.31 -28.74 -22.94
CA ALA A 52 -3.81 -29.73 -23.89
C ALA A 52 -2.99 -29.81 -25.19
N ILE A 53 -2.59 -28.67 -25.75
CA ILE A 53 -1.72 -28.62 -26.95
C ILE A 53 -0.34 -29.20 -26.64
N GLN A 54 0.26 -28.85 -25.50
CA GLN A 54 1.59 -29.32 -25.10
C GLN A 54 1.65 -30.82 -24.82
N THR A 55 0.58 -31.38 -24.25
CA THR A 55 0.51 -32.80 -23.86
C THR A 55 -0.20 -33.68 -24.87
N GLY A 56 -0.73 -33.12 -25.96
CA GLY A 56 -1.50 -33.84 -26.97
C GLY A 56 -2.78 -34.49 -26.43
N THR A 57 -3.38 -33.93 -25.38
CA THR A 57 -4.55 -34.49 -24.69
C THR A 57 -5.72 -33.53 -24.78
N HIS A 58 -6.93 -34.03 -25.09
CA HIS A 58 -8.10 -33.15 -25.27
C HIS A 58 -8.40 -32.32 -24.00
N PRO A 59 -8.65 -30.99 -24.11
CA PRO A 59 -8.80 -30.10 -22.96
C PRO A 59 -9.95 -30.47 -22.01
N ASN A 60 -11.03 -31.09 -22.52
CA ASN A 60 -12.11 -31.59 -21.67
C ASN A 60 -11.62 -32.62 -20.63
N LEU A 61 -10.79 -33.58 -21.06
CA LEU A 61 -10.32 -34.69 -20.23
C LEU A 61 -9.37 -34.19 -19.13
N THR A 62 -8.44 -33.32 -19.50
CA THR A 62 -7.48 -32.72 -18.56
C THR A 62 -8.20 -31.83 -17.55
N THR A 63 -9.18 -31.04 -18.00
CA THR A 63 -9.99 -30.17 -17.13
C THR A 63 -10.81 -30.97 -16.12
N LEU A 64 -11.49 -32.05 -16.54
CA LEU A 64 -12.26 -32.92 -15.62
C LEU A 64 -11.35 -33.61 -14.60
N THR A 65 -10.16 -34.05 -15.03
CA THR A 65 -9.15 -34.64 -14.13
C THR A 65 -8.71 -33.63 -13.07
N ASN A 66 -8.40 -32.40 -13.48
CA ASN A 66 -8.00 -31.32 -12.57
C ASN A 66 -9.13 -30.92 -11.62
N ILE A 67 -10.37 -30.82 -12.10
CA ILE A 67 -11.55 -30.57 -11.27
C ILE A 67 -11.68 -31.65 -10.18
N ASN A 68 -11.58 -32.93 -10.54
CA ASN A 68 -11.66 -34.03 -9.57
C ASN A 68 -10.55 -33.94 -8.53
N ARG A 69 -9.32 -33.60 -8.96
CA ARG A 69 -8.19 -33.41 -8.08
C ARG A 69 -8.43 -32.26 -7.10
N PHE A 70 -8.81 -31.08 -7.58
CA PHE A 70 -9.10 -29.93 -6.72
C PHE A 70 -10.23 -30.24 -5.75
N ARG A 71 -11.31 -30.89 -6.20
CA ARG A 71 -12.43 -31.32 -5.35
C ARG A 71 -11.94 -32.21 -4.21
N SER A 72 -11.11 -33.21 -4.50
CA SER A 72 -10.54 -34.09 -3.50
C SER A 72 -9.74 -33.32 -2.44
N GLN A 73 -8.91 -32.36 -2.86
CA GLN A 73 -8.10 -31.56 -1.94
C GLN A 73 -8.94 -30.59 -1.10
N LEU A 74 -9.94 -29.93 -1.69
CA LEU A 74 -10.84 -29.06 -0.93
C LEU A 74 -11.67 -29.85 0.10
N LYS A 75 -12.07 -31.09 -0.23
CA LYS A 75 -12.75 -31.99 0.70
C LYS A 75 -11.83 -32.47 1.83
N SER A 76 -10.57 -32.80 1.54
CA SER A 76 -9.61 -33.22 2.59
C SER A 76 -9.28 -32.11 3.59
N LEU A 77 -9.39 -30.83 3.17
CA LEU A 77 -9.26 -29.66 4.04
C LEU A 77 -10.52 -29.38 4.89
N GLY A 78 -11.60 -30.13 4.69
CA GLY A 78 -12.83 -30.03 5.49
C GLY A 78 -13.60 -28.74 5.30
N PHE A 79 -13.51 -28.09 4.13
CA PHE A 79 -14.34 -26.93 3.84
C PHE A 79 -15.82 -27.33 3.71
N SER A 80 -16.68 -26.64 4.44
CA SER A 80 -18.12 -26.89 4.50
C SER A 80 -18.86 -26.29 3.30
N TYR A 81 -18.45 -26.69 2.10
CA TYR A 81 -19.12 -26.32 0.85
C TYR A 81 -20.40 -27.13 0.62
N ASP A 82 -21.41 -26.48 0.05
CA ASP A 82 -22.59 -27.15 -0.50
C ASP A 82 -22.25 -27.75 -1.88
N TRP A 83 -21.74 -28.99 -1.87
CA TRP A 83 -21.35 -29.72 -3.08
C TRP A 83 -22.55 -30.10 -3.97
N ASP A 84 -23.79 -30.09 -3.46
CA ASP A 84 -24.98 -30.32 -4.30
C ASP A 84 -25.25 -29.19 -5.29
N ARG A 85 -24.57 -28.04 -5.07
CA ARG A 85 -24.63 -26.84 -5.89
C ARG A 85 -23.37 -26.62 -6.74
N GLU A 86 -22.53 -27.63 -6.86
CA GLU A 86 -21.33 -27.57 -7.67
C GLU A 86 -21.66 -27.27 -9.15
N ILE A 87 -20.93 -26.31 -9.74
CA ILE A 87 -21.05 -25.92 -11.16
C ILE A 87 -19.67 -25.90 -11.82
N SER A 88 -19.66 -26.02 -13.15
CA SER A 88 -18.45 -25.85 -13.95
C SER A 88 -18.79 -25.10 -15.23
N THR A 89 -17.97 -24.12 -15.60
CA THR A 89 -18.26 -23.25 -16.76
C THR A 89 -18.25 -24.00 -18.09
N ILE A 90 -17.58 -25.15 -18.17
CA ILE A 90 -17.53 -26.00 -19.38
C ILE A 90 -18.78 -26.87 -19.59
N GLN A 91 -19.72 -26.87 -18.65
CA GLN A 91 -20.91 -27.71 -18.75
C GLN A 91 -21.97 -27.07 -19.67
N PRO A 92 -22.55 -27.79 -20.63
CA PRO A 92 -23.56 -27.24 -21.54
C PRO A 92 -24.76 -26.60 -20.85
N HIS A 93 -25.23 -27.19 -19.76
CA HIS A 93 -26.32 -26.63 -18.97
C HIS A 93 -25.96 -25.33 -18.24
N TYR A 94 -24.66 -25.05 -18.05
CA TYR A 94 -24.16 -23.80 -17.50
C TYR A 94 -24.03 -22.74 -18.61
N TYR A 95 -23.20 -23.01 -19.63
CA TYR A 95 -22.92 -22.01 -20.66
C TYR A 95 -24.10 -21.74 -21.61
N LYS A 96 -25.14 -22.57 -21.63
CA LYS A 96 -26.46 -22.22 -22.19
C LYS A 96 -26.89 -20.83 -21.74
N TRP A 97 -26.70 -20.54 -20.46
CA TRP A 97 -27.12 -19.29 -19.86
C TRP A 97 -26.13 -18.15 -20.12
N THR A 98 -24.83 -18.43 -20.22
CA THR A 98 -23.84 -17.45 -20.72
C THR A 98 -24.20 -17.02 -22.14
N GLN A 99 -24.56 -17.97 -23.02
CA GLN A 99 -25.06 -17.71 -24.38
C GLN A 99 -26.35 -16.90 -24.37
N TRP A 100 -27.30 -17.24 -23.49
CA TRP A 100 -28.53 -16.48 -23.31
C TRP A 100 -28.26 -15.02 -22.90
N ILE A 101 -27.35 -14.78 -21.95
CA ILE A 101 -26.95 -13.41 -21.53
C ILE A 101 -26.36 -12.64 -22.72
N PHE A 102 -25.50 -13.29 -23.51
CA PHE A 102 -24.95 -12.68 -24.72
C PHE A 102 -26.04 -12.26 -25.71
N LEU A 103 -27.07 -13.10 -25.92
CA LEU A 103 -28.22 -12.74 -26.75
C LEU A 103 -28.97 -11.52 -26.19
N GLN A 104 -29.12 -11.41 -24.87
CA GLN A 104 -29.76 -10.22 -24.26
C GLN A 104 -28.91 -8.96 -24.46
N LEU A 105 -27.58 -9.07 -24.35
CA LEU A 105 -26.65 -7.98 -24.66
C LEU A 105 -26.78 -7.56 -26.13
N LEU A 106 -26.83 -8.52 -27.06
CA LEU A 106 -26.99 -8.27 -28.49
C LEU A 106 -28.33 -7.58 -28.82
N LYS A 107 -29.45 -8.07 -28.29
CA LYS A 107 -30.79 -7.47 -28.48
C LYS A 107 -30.87 -6.02 -28.00
N ARG A 108 -30.05 -5.65 -26.99
CA ARG A 108 -29.98 -4.28 -26.45
C ARG A 108 -28.93 -3.40 -27.17
N GLY A 109 -28.27 -3.90 -28.21
CA GLY A 109 -27.18 -3.19 -28.89
C GLY A 109 -25.92 -3.01 -28.03
N LEU A 110 -25.76 -3.84 -26.99
CA LEU A 110 -24.60 -3.84 -26.10
C LEU A 110 -23.53 -4.85 -26.55
N ALA A 111 -23.87 -5.84 -27.37
CA ALA A 111 -22.90 -6.65 -28.10
C ALA A 111 -22.94 -6.26 -29.58
N TYR A 112 -21.79 -5.98 -30.18
CA TYR A 112 -21.70 -5.57 -31.59
C TYR A 112 -20.38 -6.00 -32.22
N GLN A 113 -20.32 -6.06 -33.54
CA GLN A 113 -19.09 -6.31 -34.29
C GLN A 113 -18.45 -5.00 -34.73
N ALA A 114 -17.12 -4.93 -34.64
CA ALA A 114 -16.34 -3.82 -35.17
C ALA A 114 -14.99 -4.31 -35.70
N GLU A 115 -14.48 -3.67 -36.74
CA GLU A 115 -13.09 -3.81 -37.14
C GLU A 115 -12.25 -2.92 -36.23
N VAL A 116 -11.44 -3.57 -35.38
CA VAL A 116 -10.61 -2.87 -34.40
C VAL A 116 -9.18 -3.37 -34.50
N PRO A 117 -8.19 -2.51 -34.25
CA PRO A 117 -6.83 -2.99 -34.04
C PRO A 117 -6.81 -3.83 -32.76
N VAL A 118 -6.46 -5.10 -32.88
CA VAL A 118 -6.42 -6.08 -31.80
C VAL A 118 -4.98 -6.37 -31.37
N ASN A 119 -4.81 -6.75 -30.10
CA ASN A 119 -3.55 -7.30 -29.62
C ASN A 119 -3.44 -8.74 -30.07
N TRP A 120 -2.70 -9.00 -31.14
CA TRP A 120 -2.50 -10.33 -31.70
C TRP A 120 -1.18 -10.91 -31.19
N CYS A 121 -1.21 -12.10 -30.63
CA CYS A 121 0.00 -12.81 -30.22
C CYS A 121 0.27 -13.95 -31.21
N PRO A 122 1.24 -13.83 -32.15
CA PRO A 122 1.48 -14.85 -33.18
C PRO A 122 1.83 -16.23 -32.61
N ALA A 123 2.66 -16.26 -31.57
CA ALA A 123 3.08 -17.51 -30.92
C ALA A 123 1.91 -18.26 -30.25
N LEU A 124 0.93 -17.50 -29.75
CA LEU A 124 -0.26 -18.06 -29.13
C LEU A 124 -1.33 -18.32 -30.18
N GLY A 125 -1.38 -17.55 -31.27
CA GLY A 125 -2.40 -17.64 -32.31
C GLY A 125 -3.79 -17.16 -31.88
N THR A 126 -3.87 -16.13 -31.02
CA THR A 126 -5.15 -15.50 -30.61
C THR A 126 -4.98 -14.01 -30.38
N VAL A 127 -6.12 -13.32 -30.41
CA VAL A 127 -6.27 -12.02 -29.78
C VAL A 127 -6.23 -12.13 -28.27
N LEU A 128 -5.59 -11.14 -27.66
CA LEU A 128 -5.51 -10.88 -26.24
C LEU A 128 -6.29 -9.60 -25.92
N ALA A 129 -6.94 -9.53 -24.76
CA ALA A 129 -7.46 -8.26 -24.25
C ALA A 129 -6.30 -7.30 -23.91
N ASN A 130 -6.61 -6.02 -23.65
CA ASN A 130 -5.58 -5.07 -23.23
C ASN A 130 -4.92 -5.51 -21.91
N GLU A 131 -5.67 -6.20 -21.06
CA GLU A 131 -5.22 -6.64 -19.74
C GLU A 131 -4.37 -7.92 -19.78
N GLU A 132 -4.36 -8.62 -20.91
CA GLU A 132 -3.56 -9.83 -21.16
C GLU A 132 -2.20 -9.50 -21.80
N VAL A 133 -1.88 -8.21 -21.98
CA VAL A 133 -0.62 -7.71 -22.53
C VAL A 133 0.10 -6.88 -21.46
N ILE A 134 1.27 -7.34 -21.03
CA ILE A 134 2.10 -6.70 -20.01
C ILE A 134 3.42 -6.30 -20.69
N ASP A 135 3.76 -5.01 -20.67
CA ASP A 135 4.99 -4.47 -21.26
C ASP A 135 5.20 -4.88 -22.74
N GLY A 136 4.11 -4.93 -23.52
CA GLY A 136 4.15 -5.27 -24.95
C GLY A 136 4.29 -6.77 -25.27
N VAL A 137 4.34 -7.62 -24.25
CA VAL A 137 4.32 -9.08 -24.39
C VAL A 137 3.09 -9.69 -23.76
N SER A 138 2.74 -10.90 -24.17
CA SER A 138 1.64 -11.66 -23.58
C SER A 138 1.92 -11.98 -22.10
N GLU A 139 0.92 -11.79 -21.23
CA GLU A 139 0.96 -12.17 -19.80
C GLU A 139 1.44 -13.63 -19.64
N ARG A 140 1.02 -14.49 -20.59
CA ARG A 140 1.34 -15.91 -20.63
C ARG A 140 2.36 -16.21 -21.72
N GLY A 141 3.56 -16.59 -21.29
CA GLY A 141 4.64 -17.01 -22.18
C GLY A 141 5.59 -15.89 -22.60
N GLY A 142 5.26 -14.61 -22.33
CA GLY A 142 6.14 -13.49 -22.63
C GLY A 142 6.40 -13.30 -24.13
N HIS A 143 5.48 -13.76 -24.98
CA HIS A 143 5.61 -13.65 -26.42
C HIS A 143 5.28 -12.23 -26.91
N PRO A 144 6.01 -11.68 -27.89
CA PRO A 144 5.70 -10.39 -28.50
C PRO A 144 4.28 -10.31 -29.04
N VAL A 145 3.62 -9.18 -28.78
CA VAL A 145 2.27 -8.89 -29.24
C VAL A 145 2.33 -7.82 -30.31
N ILE A 146 1.64 -8.05 -31.43
CA ILE A 146 1.54 -7.11 -32.55
C ILE A 146 0.11 -6.56 -32.67
N ARG A 147 -0.03 -5.39 -33.29
CA ARG A 147 -1.36 -4.82 -33.60
C ARG A 147 -1.79 -5.29 -34.97
N LYS A 148 -2.96 -5.90 -35.06
CA LYS A 148 -3.55 -6.38 -36.32
C LYS A 148 -4.98 -5.86 -36.41
N PRO A 149 -5.42 -5.22 -37.50
CA PRO A 149 -6.84 -4.94 -37.71
C PRO A 149 -7.61 -6.26 -37.88
N MET A 150 -8.64 -6.49 -37.05
CA MET A 150 -9.50 -7.68 -37.15
C MET A 150 -10.93 -7.33 -36.77
N ARG A 151 -11.90 -7.95 -37.45
CA ARG A 151 -13.31 -7.92 -37.04
C ARG A 151 -13.48 -8.73 -35.76
N GLN A 152 -13.99 -8.12 -34.70
CA GLN A 152 -14.19 -8.73 -33.38
C GLN A 152 -15.57 -8.41 -32.80
N TRP A 153 -16.02 -9.25 -31.86
CA TRP A 153 -17.12 -8.92 -30.96
C TRP A 153 -16.65 -8.02 -29.82
N MET A 154 -17.39 -6.94 -29.60
CA MET A 154 -17.18 -5.95 -28.56
C MET A 154 -18.41 -5.89 -27.64
N LEU A 155 -18.20 -5.69 -26.34
CA LEU A 155 -19.27 -5.36 -25.40
C LEU A 155 -19.19 -3.89 -24.99
N LYS A 156 -20.29 -3.17 -25.17
CA LYS A 156 -20.46 -1.74 -24.91
C LYS A 156 -20.56 -1.39 -23.42
N ILE A 157 -19.59 -1.83 -22.63
CA ILE A 157 -19.52 -1.58 -21.17
C ILE A 157 -19.47 -0.08 -20.86
N THR A 158 -18.96 0.75 -21.77
CA THR A 158 -18.93 2.21 -21.62
C THR A 158 -20.33 2.83 -21.49
N ALA A 159 -21.37 2.18 -22.01
CA ALA A 159 -22.76 2.61 -21.83
C ALA A 159 -23.22 2.55 -20.35
N TYR A 160 -22.48 1.84 -19.50
CA TYR A 160 -22.74 1.72 -18.06
C TYR A 160 -21.68 2.42 -17.20
N ALA A 161 -20.75 3.18 -17.80
CA ALA A 161 -19.60 3.75 -17.08
C ALA A 161 -20.00 4.65 -15.89
N ASP A 162 -21.00 5.54 -16.06
CA ASP A 162 -21.50 6.37 -14.96
C ASP A 162 -22.08 5.53 -13.81
N ARG A 163 -22.96 4.57 -14.12
CA ARG A 163 -23.55 3.67 -13.11
C ARG A 163 -22.50 2.79 -12.43
N LEU A 164 -21.48 2.35 -13.17
CA LEU A 164 -20.36 1.61 -12.60
C LEU A 164 -19.50 2.47 -11.67
N LEU A 165 -19.50 3.79 -11.81
CA LEU A 165 -18.84 4.72 -10.89
C LEU A 165 -19.72 5.05 -9.68
N GLU A 166 -20.94 5.51 -9.93
CA GLU A 166 -21.86 6.01 -8.90
C GLU A 166 -22.22 4.91 -7.89
N ASP A 167 -22.59 3.73 -8.37
CA ASP A 167 -23.04 2.63 -7.51
C ASP A 167 -21.87 1.99 -6.68
N LEU A 168 -20.60 2.43 -6.85
CA LEU A 168 -19.48 1.97 -5.99
C LEU A 168 -19.57 2.52 -4.56
N ASP A 169 -20.21 3.67 -4.37
CA ASP A 169 -20.22 4.36 -3.08
C ASP A 169 -21.08 3.59 -2.06
N ASP A 170 -22.07 2.83 -2.52
CA ASP A 170 -22.98 2.01 -1.71
C ASP A 170 -22.38 0.67 -1.23
N LEU A 171 -21.17 0.33 -1.68
CA LEU A 171 -20.55 -0.99 -1.44
C LEU A 171 -19.59 -1.00 -0.25
N ASP A 172 -19.60 -2.06 0.56
CA ASP A 172 -18.61 -2.28 1.63
C ASP A 172 -17.32 -2.91 1.06
N TRP A 173 -16.66 -2.17 0.18
CA TRP A 173 -15.44 -2.61 -0.49
C TRP A 173 -14.24 -1.78 -0.01
N PRO A 174 -13.01 -2.32 -0.02
CA PRO A 174 -11.82 -1.55 0.32
C PRO A 174 -11.67 -0.34 -0.61
N GLU A 175 -11.37 0.83 -0.05
CA GLU A 175 -11.25 2.07 -0.83
C GLU A 175 -10.20 1.95 -1.94
N SER A 176 -9.12 1.21 -1.71
CA SER A 176 -8.12 0.93 -2.74
C SER A 176 -8.69 0.21 -3.97
N VAL A 177 -9.65 -0.70 -3.79
CA VAL A 177 -10.32 -1.40 -4.91
C VAL A 177 -11.30 -0.49 -5.62
N LYS A 178 -12.07 0.32 -4.86
CA LYS A 178 -12.95 1.34 -5.45
C LYS A 178 -12.13 2.33 -6.28
N ASP A 179 -11.03 2.84 -5.74
CA ASP A 179 -10.13 3.75 -6.44
C ASP A 179 -9.50 3.11 -7.68
N MET A 180 -9.12 1.83 -7.63
CA MET A 180 -8.67 1.12 -8.82
C MET A 180 -9.74 1.14 -9.92
N GLN A 181 -11.01 0.85 -9.60
CA GLN A 181 -12.10 0.93 -10.58
C GLN A 181 -12.38 2.38 -11.03
N ARG A 182 -12.39 3.36 -10.13
CA ARG A 182 -12.60 4.78 -10.50
C ARG A 182 -11.52 5.29 -11.45
N ASN A 183 -10.26 4.98 -11.16
CA ASN A 183 -9.12 5.34 -12.01
C ASN A 183 -9.11 4.58 -13.33
N TRP A 184 -9.57 3.32 -13.33
CA TRP A 184 -9.68 2.52 -14.54
C TRP A 184 -10.78 3.05 -15.46
N ILE A 185 -11.96 3.36 -14.90
CA ILE A 185 -13.07 3.93 -15.65
C ILE A 185 -12.69 5.33 -16.15
N GLY A 186 -12.03 6.13 -15.31
CA GLY A 186 -11.37 7.37 -15.67
C GLY A 186 -12.33 8.37 -16.33
N ARG A 187 -13.45 8.67 -15.67
CA ARG A 187 -14.40 9.68 -16.15
C ARG A 187 -13.74 11.06 -16.13
N SER A 188 -13.84 11.75 -17.25
CA SER A 188 -13.40 13.13 -17.43
C SER A 188 -14.52 13.94 -18.08
N GLU A 189 -14.66 15.19 -17.67
CA GLU A 189 -15.61 16.12 -18.28
C GLU A 189 -14.82 17.24 -18.96
N GLY A 190 -15.22 17.55 -20.20
CA GLY A 190 -14.54 18.51 -21.04
C GLY A 190 -15.43 18.99 -22.19
N ALA A 191 -14.80 19.36 -23.30
CA ALA A 191 -15.48 19.83 -24.49
C ALA A 191 -14.87 19.21 -25.75
N GLU A 192 -15.73 18.96 -26.75
CA GLU A 192 -15.31 18.79 -28.14
C GLU A 192 -15.32 20.15 -28.83
N PHE A 193 -14.28 20.46 -29.61
CA PHE A 193 -14.20 21.67 -30.44
C PHE A 193 -13.92 21.31 -31.90
N ASP A 194 -14.55 22.04 -32.81
CA ASP A 194 -14.30 21.92 -34.24
C ASP A 194 -13.33 23.01 -34.73
N PHE A 195 -12.26 22.58 -35.40
CA PHE A 195 -11.29 23.45 -36.04
C PHE A 195 -11.39 23.30 -37.56
N CYS A 196 -11.74 24.39 -38.26
CA CYS A 196 -11.87 24.39 -39.72
C CYS A 196 -10.48 24.43 -40.38
N VAL A 197 -10.24 23.52 -41.34
CA VAL A 197 -9.00 23.47 -42.12
C VAL A 197 -8.96 24.64 -43.10
N LEU A 198 -7.79 25.25 -43.28
CA LEU A 198 -7.59 26.38 -44.18
C LEU A 198 -7.06 25.92 -45.56
N ASP A 199 -7.45 26.64 -46.62
CA ASP A 199 -6.83 26.52 -47.93
C ASP A 199 -5.57 27.38 -48.07
N SER A 200 -4.95 27.36 -49.26
CA SER A 200 -3.72 28.12 -49.54
C SER A 200 -3.91 29.64 -49.48
N ASP A 201 -5.14 30.12 -49.60
CA ASP A 201 -5.50 31.54 -49.54
C ASP A 201 -5.97 31.93 -48.12
N GLY A 202 -5.92 31.00 -47.16
CA GLY A 202 -6.35 31.21 -45.78
C GLY A 202 -7.86 31.19 -45.56
N LYS A 203 -8.66 30.68 -46.51
CA LYS A 203 -10.11 30.51 -46.36
C LYS A 203 -10.43 29.13 -45.77
N GLU A 204 -11.52 29.08 -45.01
CA GLU A 204 -12.01 27.83 -44.40
C GLU A 204 -12.53 26.86 -45.48
N ARG A 205 -12.03 25.62 -45.44
CA ARG A 205 -12.54 24.48 -46.20
C ARG A 205 -13.70 23.84 -45.43
N ASP A 206 -14.53 23.08 -46.14
CA ASP A 206 -15.56 22.23 -45.54
C ASP A 206 -14.99 20.94 -44.93
N ILE A 207 -13.88 21.07 -44.19
CA ILE A 207 -13.20 19.99 -43.47
C ILE A 207 -12.97 20.48 -42.05
N LYS A 208 -13.49 19.75 -41.07
CA LYS A 208 -13.38 20.08 -39.64
C LYS A 208 -12.62 18.99 -38.89
N ILE A 209 -11.67 19.40 -38.06
CA ILE A 209 -10.97 18.53 -37.13
C ILE A 209 -11.62 18.71 -35.76
N THR A 210 -12.32 17.68 -35.27
CA THR A 210 -12.90 17.69 -33.93
C THR A 210 -11.86 17.21 -32.92
N VAL A 211 -11.60 18.00 -31.89
CA VAL A 211 -10.66 17.66 -30.80
C VAL A 211 -11.40 17.59 -29.47
N TYR A 212 -10.95 16.71 -28.56
CA TYR A 212 -11.45 16.67 -27.18
C TYR A 212 -10.42 17.24 -26.20
N THR A 213 -10.86 18.07 -25.27
CA THR A 213 -10.00 18.55 -24.17
C THR A 213 -10.77 18.63 -22.84
N THR A 214 -10.09 18.32 -21.74
CA THR A 214 -10.56 18.56 -20.37
C THR A 214 -10.21 19.97 -19.87
N ARG A 215 -9.47 20.73 -20.69
CA ARG A 215 -9.03 22.09 -20.43
C ARG A 215 -9.57 23.08 -21.48
N PRO A 216 -10.90 23.19 -21.66
CA PRO A 216 -11.46 24.17 -22.60
C PRO A 216 -11.12 25.62 -22.22
N ASP A 217 -10.80 25.88 -20.95
CA ASP A 217 -10.28 27.16 -20.46
C ASP A 217 -9.00 27.62 -21.17
N THR A 218 -8.26 26.71 -21.83
CA THR A 218 -6.97 27.01 -22.45
C THR A 218 -7.01 27.18 -23.96
N ILE A 219 -8.20 27.23 -24.57
CA ILE A 219 -8.43 27.32 -26.03
C ILE A 219 -7.63 28.47 -26.73
N PHE A 220 -7.44 29.61 -26.07
CA PHE A 220 -6.68 30.75 -26.60
C PHE A 220 -5.17 30.49 -26.69
N GLY A 221 -4.67 29.54 -25.89
CA GLY A 221 -3.28 29.10 -25.86
C GLY A 221 -2.97 27.97 -26.84
N ALA A 222 -3.97 27.47 -27.59
CA ALA A 222 -3.75 26.43 -28.59
C ALA A 222 -2.98 27.00 -29.79
N THR A 223 -1.75 26.54 -29.99
CA THR A 223 -0.85 27.03 -31.04
C THR A 223 -0.60 26.04 -32.17
N TYR A 224 -1.02 24.78 -32.02
CA TYR A 224 -1.03 23.78 -33.08
C TYR A 224 -2.05 22.67 -32.78
N LEU A 225 -2.42 21.90 -33.81
CA LEU A 225 -3.22 20.69 -33.68
C LEU A 225 -2.35 19.46 -33.92
N VAL A 226 -2.73 18.35 -33.29
CA VAL A 226 -2.08 17.06 -33.51
C VAL A 226 -3.13 16.01 -33.80
N VAL A 227 -2.96 15.29 -34.91
CA VAL A 227 -3.80 14.15 -35.30
C VAL A 227 -3.00 12.85 -35.17
N ALA A 228 -3.66 11.77 -34.79
CA ALA A 228 -3.05 10.45 -34.76
C ALA A 228 -2.65 9.99 -36.18
N PRO A 229 -1.59 9.16 -36.33
CA PRO A 229 -1.24 8.54 -37.61
C PRO A 229 -2.39 7.73 -38.24
N GLU A 230 -3.30 7.21 -37.42
CA GLU A 230 -4.47 6.43 -37.85
C GLU A 230 -5.74 7.28 -38.05
N HIS A 231 -5.65 8.61 -37.95
CA HIS A 231 -6.82 9.48 -38.00
C HIS A 231 -7.49 9.45 -39.38
N SER A 232 -8.81 9.23 -39.42
CA SER A 232 -9.57 9.02 -40.67
C SER A 232 -9.48 10.18 -41.66
N LEU A 233 -9.41 11.42 -41.16
CA LEU A 233 -9.27 12.60 -42.00
C LEU A 233 -7.84 12.85 -42.49
N LEU A 234 -6.82 12.14 -41.97
CA LEU A 234 -5.42 12.44 -42.26
C LEU A 234 -5.10 12.55 -43.77
N PRO A 235 -5.60 11.68 -44.67
CA PRO A 235 -5.35 11.83 -46.11
C PRO A 235 -5.82 13.17 -46.70
N SER A 236 -6.86 13.78 -46.13
CA SER A 236 -7.39 15.09 -46.55
C SER A 236 -6.68 16.28 -45.90
N LEU A 237 -5.79 16.02 -44.94
CA LEU A 237 -5.08 17.03 -44.15
C LEU A 237 -3.61 17.18 -44.57
N VAL A 238 -3.15 16.48 -45.62
CA VAL A 238 -1.74 16.45 -46.02
C VAL A 238 -1.54 17.16 -47.35
N SER A 239 -0.57 18.06 -47.40
CA SER A 239 -0.19 18.74 -48.64
C SER A 239 0.63 17.81 -49.54
N THR A 240 0.58 18.03 -50.87
CA THR A 240 1.34 17.24 -51.85
C THR A 240 2.85 17.19 -51.54
N ALA A 241 3.42 18.27 -50.99
CA ALA A 241 4.83 18.34 -50.63
C ALA A 241 5.19 17.48 -49.39
N GLN A 242 4.23 17.21 -48.50
CA GLN A 242 4.45 16.47 -47.26
C GLN A 242 3.99 15.02 -47.31
N SER A 243 3.27 14.60 -48.37
CA SER A 243 2.72 13.23 -48.50
C SER A 243 3.73 12.14 -48.17
N LYS A 244 4.92 12.21 -48.76
CA LYS A 244 5.94 11.16 -48.58
C LYS A 244 6.45 11.07 -47.14
N HIS A 245 6.70 12.22 -46.49
CA HIS A 245 7.17 12.25 -45.10
C HIS A 245 6.10 11.76 -44.11
N VAL A 246 4.83 12.07 -44.38
CA VAL A 246 3.72 11.59 -43.54
C VAL A 246 3.51 10.10 -43.71
N GLU A 247 3.54 9.57 -44.94
CA GLU A 247 3.45 8.13 -45.23
C GLU A 247 4.55 7.33 -44.50
N ASP A 248 5.80 7.79 -44.60
CA ASP A 248 6.94 7.14 -43.94
C ASP A 248 6.79 7.17 -42.41
N TYR A 249 6.22 8.24 -41.85
CA TYR A 249 5.97 8.37 -40.42
C TYR A 249 4.80 7.50 -39.93
N ILE A 250 3.73 7.34 -40.72
CA ILE A 250 2.63 6.42 -40.44
C ILE A 250 3.18 4.99 -40.35
N GLU A 251 4.01 4.58 -41.32
CA GLU A 251 4.62 3.25 -41.32
C GLU A 251 5.49 3.03 -40.07
N LEU A 252 6.35 3.98 -39.73
CA LEU A 252 7.19 3.92 -38.52
C LEU A 252 6.35 3.80 -37.24
N SER A 253 5.26 4.58 -37.15
CA SER A 253 4.39 4.63 -35.97
C SER A 253 3.57 3.34 -35.80
N SER A 254 3.17 2.71 -36.91
CA SER A 254 2.40 1.45 -36.90
C SER A 254 3.16 0.26 -36.27
N ARG A 255 4.50 0.35 -36.21
CA ARG A 255 5.37 -0.66 -35.61
C ARG A 255 5.47 -0.54 -34.09
N LYS A 256 4.92 0.52 -33.50
CA LYS A 256 4.93 0.78 -32.06
C LYS A 256 3.57 0.44 -31.45
N SER A 257 3.58 -0.11 -30.25
CA SER A 257 2.38 -0.34 -29.44
C SER A 257 1.80 0.97 -28.87
N ASP A 258 0.49 0.98 -28.53
CA ASP A 258 -0.15 2.10 -27.81
C ASP A 258 0.64 2.45 -26.54
N LEU A 259 1.18 1.45 -25.83
CA LEU A 259 1.94 1.66 -24.60
C LEU A 259 3.27 2.39 -24.88
N GLU A 260 4.03 1.95 -25.89
CA GLU A 260 5.28 2.60 -26.33
C GLU A 260 5.07 4.03 -26.85
N ARG A 261 3.84 4.35 -27.30
CA ARG A 261 3.44 5.68 -27.78
C ARG A 261 2.97 6.62 -26.68
N THR A 262 2.72 6.12 -25.46
CA THR A 262 2.19 6.95 -24.35
C THR A 262 3.30 7.51 -23.45
N GLU A 263 3.23 7.27 -22.13
CA GLU A 263 4.19 7.82 -21.16
C GLU A 263 5.56 7.12 -21.19
N LEU A 264 5.64 5.91 -21.76
CA LEU A 264 6.92 5.20 -21.96
C LEU A 264 7.78 5.83 -23.07
N GLN A 265 7.18 6.66 -23.91
CA GLN A 265 7.89 7.32 -24.99
C GLN A 265 8.76 8.45 -24.44
N LYS A 266 10.08 8.22 -24.42
CA LYS A 266 11.09 9.19 -23.95
C LYS A 266 11.24 10.40 -24.86
N GLU A 267 11.01 10.25 -26.16
CA GLU A 267 11.10 11.34 -27.14
C GLU A 267 9.82 11.48 -27.94
N LYS A 268 9.23 12.68 -27.93
CA LYS A 268 8.09 13.01 -28.79
C LYS A 268 8.57 13.25 -30.21
N THR A 269 7.92 12.64 -31.19
CA THR A 269 8.20 12.80 -32.62
C THR A 269 6.93 13.20 -33.35
N GLY A 270 7.06 13.83 -34.50
CA GLY A 270 5.95 14.16 -35.37
C GLY A 270 6.39 14.80 -36.68
N VAL A 271 5.46 14.89 -37.63
CA VAL A 271 5.67 15.45 -38.96
C VAL A 271 4.60 16.51 -39.26
N PHE A 272 5.02 17.65 -39.79
CA PHE A 272 4.11 18.71 -40.20
C PHE A 272 3.36 18.30 -41.47
N THR A 273 2.04 18.44 -41.46
CA THR A 273 1.20 18.01 -42.60
C THR A 273 1.27 18.94 -43.81
N GLY A 274 1.74 20.17 -43.63
CA GLY A 274 1.65 21.23 -44.65
C GLY A 274 0.33 22.00 -44.64
N CYS A 275 -0.60 21.66 -43.74
CA CYS A 275 -1.89 22.31 -43.61
C CYS A 275 -2.03 23.05 -42.27
N TYR A 276 -2.93 24.03 -42.26
CA TYR A 276 -3.27 24.83 -41.09
C TYR A 276 -4.76 24.71 -40.79
N ALA A 277 -5.14 24.92 -39.54
CA ALA A 277 -6.52 25.05 -39.11
C ALA A 277 -6.74 26.40 -38.42
N LYS A 278 -7.97 26.89 -38.42
CA LYS A 278 -8.35 28.12 -37.71
C LYS A 278 -8.72 27.80 -36.27
N ASN A 279 -8.12 28.51 -35.31
CA ASN A 279 -8.56 28.48 -33.92
C ASN A 279 -9.80 29.38 -33.75
N SER A 280 -10.95 28.77 -33.45
CA SER A 280 -12.25 29.46 -33.38
C SER A 280 -12.33 30.51 -32.26
N ALA A 281 -11.46 30.47 -31.25
CA ALA A 281 -11.48 31.43 -30.14
C ALA A 281 -10.74 32.74 -30.47
N ASN A 282 -9.60 32.68 -31.16
CA ASN A 282 -8.78 33.87 -31.48
C ASN A 282 -8.71 34.20 -32.98
N GLY A 283 -9.16 33.29 -33.85
CA GLY A 283 -9.17 33.44 -35.31
C GLY A 283 -7.84 33.15 -36.01
N GLU A 284 -6.79 32.76 -35.28
CA GLU A 284 -5.45 32.54 -35.83
C GLU A 284 -5.33 31.21 -36.57
N ALA A 285 -4.45 31.18 -37.59
CA ALA A 285 -4.07 29.97 -38.29
C ALA A 285 -2.99 29.20 -37.50
N ILE A 286 -3.28 27.95 -37.14
CA ILE A 286 -2.39 27.08 -36.37
C ILE A 286 -2.02 25.83 -37.18
N PRO A 287 -0.75 25.39 -37.19
CA PRO A 287 -0.31 24.24 -38.00
C PRO A 287 -0.90 22.92 -37.50
N ILE A 288 -1.13 21.99 -38.43
CA ILE A 288 -1.60 20.63 -38.14
C ILE A 288 -0.42 19.66 -38.25
N TRP A 289 -0.19 18.88 -37.19
CA TRP A 289 0.89 17.89 -37.10
C TRP A 289 0.34 16.46 -36.98
N VAL A 290 1.13 15.49 -37.43
CA VAL A 290 0.91 14.06 -37.16
C VAL A 290 1.91 13.62 -36.11
N ALA A 291 1.45 13.04 -35.00
CA ALA A 291 2.35 12.53 -33.97
C ALA A 291 1.81 11.25 -33.32
N ASP A 292 2.70 10.30 -33.07
CA ASP A 292 2.35 8.98 -32.53
C ASP A 292 1.90 8.99 -31.07
N TYR A 293 2.21 10.04 -30.29
CA TYR A 293 1.74 10.17 -28.91
C TYR A 293 0.25 10.49 -28.78
N VAL A 294 -0.41 10.84 -29.89
CA VAL A 294 -1.86 10.91 -29.99
C VAL A 294 -2.36 9.56 -30.51
N LEU A 295 -3.28 8.95 -29.76
CA LEU A 295 -3.83 7.64 -30.09
C LEU A 295 -5.16 7.80 -30.82
N GLY A 296 -5.30 7.23 -32.02
CA GLY A 296 -6.57 7.25 -32.77
C GLY A 296 -7.72 6.53 -32.03
N SER A 297 -7.38 5.64 -31.10
CA SER A 297 -8.32 4.87 -30.28
C SER A 297 -8.80 5.59 -29.01
N TYR A 298 -8.35 6.83 -28.77
CA TYR A 298 -8.69 7.60 -27.56
C TYR A 298 -9.18 9.02 -27.90
N GLY A 299 -10.29 9.43 -27.28
CA GLY A 299 -10.94 10.70 -27.59
C GLY A 299 -11.43 10.72 -29.04
N THR A 300 -11.13 11.79 -29.77
CA THR A 300 -11.45 11.93 -31.21
C THR A 300 -10.29 11.48 -32.11
N GLY A 301 -9.16 11.04 -31.54
CA GLY A 301 -7.92 10.82 -32.30
C GLY A 301 -7.19 12.09 -32.70
N ALA A 302 -7.64 13.26 -32.24
CA ALA A 302 -7.02 14.55 -32.45
C ALA A 302 -7.06 15.39 -31.17
N ILE A 303 -6.04 16.23 -30.95
CA ILE A 303 -5.95 17.15 -29.82
C ILE A 303 -5.62 18.56 -30.28
N MET A 304 -6.07 19.55 -29.51
CA MET A 304 -5.46 20.88 -29.52
C MET A 304 -4.27 20.87 -28.57
N ALA A 305 -3.13 21.37 -29.03
CA ALA A 305 -1.93 21.41 -28.21
C ALA A 305 -1.75 22.79 -27.60
N VAL A 306 -1.56 22.85 -26.28
CA VAL A 306 -1.40 24.10 -25.51
C VAL A 306 -0.08 24.07 -24.75
N PRO A 307 1.05 24.41 -25.40
CA PRO A 307 2.40 24.22 -24.85
C PRO A 307 2.63 24.87 -23.50
N ALA A 308 2.07 26.04 -23.23
CA ALA A 308 2.28 26.69 -21.94
C ALA A 308 1.63 25.92 -20.78
N HIS A 309 0.69 25.00 -21.04
CA HIS A 309 -0.16 24.39 -20.03
C HIS A 309 -0.32 22.86 -20.14
N ASP A 310 0.38 22.18 -21.05
CA ASP A 310 0.57 20.72 -21.07
C ASP A 310 2.05 20.40 -21.33
N SER A 311 2.64 19.52 -20.50
CA SER A 311 4.07 19.21 -20.58
C SER A 311 4.47 18.47 -21.85
N ARG A 312 3.60 17.61 -22.39
CA ARG A 312 3.87 16.87 -23.64
C ARG A 312 3.86 17.84 -24.82
N ASP A 313 2.88 18.73 -24.83
CA ASP A 313 2.74 19.75 -25.87
C ASP A 313 3.92 20.73 -25.84
N TYR A 314 4.45 21.01 -24.65
CA TYR A 314 5.63 21.86 -24.45
C TYR A 314 6.92 21.22 -24.96
N GLU A 315 7.17 19.96 -24.62
CA GLU A 315 8.35 19.23 -25.11
C GLU A 315 8.34 19.12 -26.64
N PHE A 316 7.18 18.85 -27.23
CA PHE A 316 7.01 18.84 -28.68
C PHE A 316 7.23 20.23 -29.29
N ALA A 317 6.64 21.28 -28.70
CA ALA A 317 6.79 22.65 -29.18
C ALA A 317 8.26 23.12 -29.15
N LEU A 318 9.01 22.80 -28.09
CA LEU A 318 10.44 23.13 -28.01
C LEU A 318 11.27 22.39 -29.07
N LYS A 319 10.94 21.14 -29.36
CA LYS A 319 11.67 20.34 -30.36
C LYS A 319 11.46 20.84 -31.79
N TYR A 320 10.25 21.31 -32.09
CA TYR A 320 9.85 21.71 -33.44
C TYR A 320 9.69 23.24 -33.61
N ASP A 321 10.18 24.02 -32.65
CA ASP A 321 10.14 25.49 -32.63
C ASP A 321 8.72 26.07 -32.86
N VAL A 322 7.73 25.46 -32.21
CA VAL A 322 6.31 25.88 -32.29
C VAL A 322 6.03 26.90 -31.19
N PRO A 323 5.23 27.97 -31.45
CA PRO A 323 4.99 29.02 -30.47
C PRO A 323 4.39 28.52 -29.15
N VAL A 324 4.86 29.10 -28.04
CA VAL A 324 4.36 28.86 -26.68
C VAL A 324 3.62 30.09 -26.19
N ARG A 325 2.30 29.99 -25.97
CA ARG A 325 1.46 31.12 -25.50
C ARG A 325 0.93 30.88 -24.10
N TRP A 326 1.29 31.76 -23.19
CA TRP A 326 0.77 31.78 -21.82
C TRP A 326 -0.58 32.47 -21.75
N ILE A 327 -1.58 31.74 -21.25
CA ILE A 327 -2.95 32.24 -21.06
C ILE A 327 -3.42 32.13 -19.60
N MET A 328 -2.54 31.72 -18.69
CA MET A 328 -2.84 31.63 -17.26
C MET A 328 -1.68 32.11 -16.41
N THR A 329 -2.00 32.69 -15.25
CA THR A 329 -1.05 32.97 -14.18
C THR A 329 -1.33 32.04 -12.99
N PRO A 330 -0.30 31.42 -12.38
CA PRO A 330 -0.44 30.72 -11.10
C PRO A 330 -0.97 31.67 -10.01
N ASP A 331 -1.72 31.13 -9.03
CA ASP A 331 -2.30 31.92 -7.94
C ASP A 331 -1.25 32.58 -7.03
N ASP A 332 -0.02 32.06 -7.03
CA ASP A 332 1.13 32.63 -6.34
C ASP A 332 1.93 33.51 -7.34
N LYS A 333 1.82 34.83 -7.20
CA LYS A 333 2.29 35.82 -8.17
C LYS A 333 3.80 35.70 -8.48
N SER A 334 4.13 35.09 -9.62
CA SER A 334 5.18 35.56 -10.54
C SER A 334 5.00 34.87 -11.90
N ILE A 335 4.85 35.66 -12.97
CA ILE A 335 5.09 35.18 -14.34
C ILE A 335 6.60 35.08 -14.46
N ASN A 336 7.18 33.96 -14.03
CA ASN A 336 8.58 33.68 -14.29
C ASN A 336 8.67 32.49 -15.23
N ASP A 337 8.97 32.80 -16.49
CA ASP A 337 10.07 32.32 -17.35
C ASP A 337 10.85 31.04 -16.94
N SER A 338 10.20 30.09 -16.27
CA SER A 338 10.83 28.86 -15.75
C SER A 338 11.19 27.86 -16.85
N GLY A 339 10.95 28.20 -18.13
CA GLY A 339 11.21 27.32 -19.27
C GLY A 339 10.46 25.99 -19.18
N LYS A 340 9.28 25.96 -18.53
CA LYS A 340 8.47 24.75 -18.32
C LYS A 340 6.97 25.07 -18.41
N ALA A 341 6.20 24.10 -18.90
CA ALA A 341 4.74 24.16 -18.92
C ALA A 341 4.13 24.22 -17.51
N PHE A 342 3.00 24.90 -17.38
CA PHE A 342 2.20 25.00 -16.16
C PHE A 342 0.85 24.26 -16.34
N PRO A 343 0.75 22.98 -15.93
CA PRO A 343 -0.48 22.20 -16.03
C PRO A 343 -1.50 22.48 -14.92
N GLY A 344 -1.22 23.42 -14.02
CA GLY A 344 -2.07 23.74 -12.87
C GLY A 344 -3.34 24.52 -13.24
N GLU A 345 -4.09 24.88 -12.19
CA GLU A 345 -5.17 25.86 -12.25
C GLU A 345 -4.63 27.23 -11.82
N GLY A 346 -5.28 28.29 -12.29
CA GLY A 346 -4.97 29.68 -11.98
C GLY A 346 -5.94 30.64 -12.66
N ASN A 347 -5.57 31.92 -12.68
CA ASN A 347 -6.38 32.99 -13.28
C ASN A 347 -6.04 33.18 -14.76
N ILE A 348 -7.07 33.34 -15.59
CA ILE A 348 -6.94 33.47 -17.04
C ILE A 348 -6.46 34.87 -17.43
N ILE A 349 -5.54 34.93 -18.39
CA ILE A 349 -5.03 36.13 -19.05
C ILE A 349 -4.96 35.91 -20.57
N ASN A 350 -4.74 36.98 -21.35
CA ASN A 350 -4.53 36.92 -22.80
C ASN A 350 -5.63 36.16 -23.59
N SER A 351 -6.86 36.13 -23.07
CA SER A 351 -7.94 35.27 -23.55
C SER A 351 -9.25 36.04 -23.74
N SER A 352 -9.22 37.01 -24.65
CA SER A 352 -10.39 37.82 -25.02
C SER A 352 -10.42 38.08 -26.53
N ASN A 353 -11.58 37.88 -27.16
CA ASN A 353 -11.83 38.21 -28.55
C ASN A 353 -13.28 38.72 -28.72
N SER A 354 -13.41 40.01 -29.01
CA SER A 354 -14.69 40.70 -29.15
C SER A 354 -15.46 40.29 -30.41
N LEU A 355 -14.78 39.84 -31.48
CA LEU A 355 -15.42 39.43 -32.74
C LEU A 355 -16.25 38.15 -32.59
N VAL A 356 -15.84 37.27 -31.68
CA VAL A 356 -16.54 36.01 -31.38
C VAL A 356 -17.31 36.06 -30.05
N GLY A 357 -17.31 37.21 -29.37
CA GLY A 357 -18.03 37.43 -28.12
C GLY A 357 -17.50 36.65 -26.91
N LEU A 358 -16.24 36.25 -26.90
CA LEU A 358 -15.63 35.46 -25.81
C LEU A 358 -14.57 36.27 -25.07
N ASP A 359 -14.82 36.56 -23.80
CA ASP A 359 -13.83 37.12 -22.87
C ASP A 359 -13.83 36.34 -21.57
N ILE A 360 -12.71 35.70 -21.25
CA ILE A 360 -12.53 34.90 -20.05
C ILE A 360 -11.40 35.44 -19.16
N ASN A 361 -10.84 36.61 -19.47
CA ASN A 361 -9.78 37.21 -18.66
C ASN A 361 -10.25 37.49 -17.23
N GLY A 362 -9.37 37.28 -16.26
CA GLY A 362 -9.63 37.49 -14.83
C GLY A 362 -10.50 36.43 -14.15
N LEU A 363 -11.03 35.46 -14.90
CA LEU A 363 -11.76 34.32 -14.33
C LEU A 363 -10.80 33.26 -13.80
N SER A 364 -11.24 32.49 -12.81
CA SER A 364 -10.55 31.26 -12.41
C SER A 364 -10.68 30.18 -13.50
N SER A 365 -9.75 29.22 -13.56
CA SER A 365 -9.80 28.11 -14.52
C SER A 365 -11.13 27.34 -14.49
N LYS A 366 -11.73 27.18 -13.30
CA LYS A 366 -13.02 26.50 -13.14
C LYS A 366 -14.18 27.28 -13.77
N GLU A 367 -14.24 28.59 -13.56
CA GLU A 367 -15.26 29.46 -14.16
C GLU A 367 -15.07 29.60 -15.67
N ALA A 368 -13.81 29.75 -16.11
CA ALA A 368 -13.45 29.84 -17.52
C ALA A 368 -13.86 28.59 -18.30
N ARG A 369 -13.62 27.38 -17.76
CA ARG A 369 -14.06 26.13 -18.40
C ARG A 369 -15.56 26.13 -18.72
N LEU A 370 -16.38 26.52 -17.74
CA LEU A 370 -17.84 26.59 -17.93
C LEU A 370 -18.21 27.63 -18.99
N LYS A 371 -17.62 28.83 -18.95
CA LYS A 371 -17.91 29.91 -19.88
C LYS A 371 -17.48 29.57 -21.33
N VAL A 372 -16.34 28.92 -21.52
CA VAL A 372 -15.90 28.48 -22.85
C VAL A 372 -16.81 27.37 -23.39
N ILE A 373 -17.22 26.40 -22.57
CA ILE A 373 -18.16 25.35 -23.00
C ILE A 373 -19.48 25.96 -23.45
N GLU A 374 -20.07 26.86 -22.66
CA GLU A 374 -21.31 27.56 -23.02
C GLU A 374 -21.18 28.38 -24.30
N TRP A 375 -20.04 29.04 -24.49
CA TRP A 375 -19.74 29.76 -25.73
C TRP A 375 -19.67 28.82 -26.93
N ALA A 376 -18.94 27.71 -26.80
CA ALA A 376 -18.75 26.74 -27.88
C ALA A 376 -20.10 26.15 -28.35
N GLU A 377 -20.99 25.85 -27.41
CA GLU A 377 -22.35 25.36 -27.69
C GLU A 377 -23.21 26.42 -28.38
N LYS A 378 -23.18 27.67 -27.91
CA LYS A 378 -23.96 28.78 -28.50
C LYS A 378 -23.49 29.18 -29.88
N SER A 379 -22.18 29.15 -30.13
CA SER A 379 -21.58 29.53 -31.41
C SER A 379 -21.55 28.39 -32.43
N GLY A 380 -21.90 27.16 -32.03
CA GLY A 380 -21.80 25.98 -32.89
C GLY A 380 -20.36 25.54 -33.18
N ASN A 381 -19.38 25.98 -32.38
CA ASN A 381 -17.95 25.64 -32.53
C ASN A 381 -17.53 24.43 -31.68
N GLY A 382 -18.45 23.87 -30.89
CA GLY A 382 -18.17 22.73 -30.03
C GLY A 382 -19.37 22.33 -29.17
N LYS A 383 -19.16 21.34 -28.30
CA LYS A 383 -20.18 20.87 -27.34
C LYS A 383 -19.55 20.27 -26.09
N ARG A 384 -20.26 20.30 -24.97
CA ARG A 384 -19.85 19.57 -23.77
C ARG A 384 -19.76 18.08 -24.06
N LYS A 385 -18.72 17.45 -23.53
CA LYS A 385 -18.51 16.00 -23.68
C LYS A 385 -17.98 15.40 -22.39
N VAL A 386 -18.61 14.32 -21.95
CA VAL A 386 -18.04 13.39 -20.96
C VAL A 386 -17.29 12.31 -21.73
N ASN A 387 -16.08 12.01 -21.29
CA ASN A 387 -15.23 10.98 -21.87
C ASN A 387 -14.68 10.05 -20.78
N TYR A 388 -14.38 8.81 -21.17
CA TYR A 388 -13.91 7.78 -20.24
C TYR A 388 -12.56 7.23 -20.70
N LYS A 389 -11.73 6.85 -19.74
CA LYS A 389 -10.55 6.00 -20.01
C LYS A 389 -10.97 4.58 -20.36
N LEU A 390 -12.09 4.10 -19.79
CA LEU A 390 -12.68 2.81 -20.10
C LEU A 390 -12.95 2.68 -21.61
N ARG A 391 -12.52 1.55 -22.18
CA ARG A 391 -12.87 1.17 -23.55
C ARG A 391 -13.95 0.09 -23.53
N ASP A 392 -14.64 -0.05 -24.66
CA ASP A 392 -15.52 -1.20 -24.84
C ASP A 392 -14.72 -2.50 -24.79
N TRP A 393 -15.34 -3.54 -24.23
CA TRP A 393 -14.65 -4.77 -23.88
C TRP A 393 -14.48 -5.65 -25.11
N LEU A 394 -13.23 -5.88 -25.52
CA LEU A 394 -12.87 -6.84 -26.56
C LEU A 394 -13.19 -8.26 -26.10
N PHE A 395 -14.25 -8.82 -26.67
CA PHE A 395 -14.93 -9.98 -26.13
C PHE A 395 -14.52 -11.28 -26.85
N ALA A 396 -14.56 -11.32 -28.19
CA ALA A 396 -14.25 -12.54 -28.93
C ALA A 396 -12.81 -13.06 -28.72
N ARG A 397 -12.63 -14.38 -28.87
CA ARG A 397 -11.34 -15.08 -28.85
C ARG A 397 -11.25 -16.06 -30.01
N GLN A 398 -10.08 -16.11 -30.67
CA GLN A 398 -9.82 -17.04 -31.77
C GLN A 398 -9.31 -18.37 -31.21
N ARG A 399 -10.10 -18.98 -30.32
CA ARG A 399 -9.76 -20.18 -29.54
C ARG A 399 -10.78 -21.28 -29.71
N TYR A 400 -10.35 -22.50 -29.44
CA TYR A 400 -11.22 -23.66 -29.35
C TYR A 400 -11.89 -23.72 -27.97
N TRP A 401 -11.11 -23.62 -26.89
CA TRP A 401 -11.60 -23.93 -25.54
C TRP A 401 -12.29 -22.74 -24.86
N GLY A 402 -13.47 -22.37 -25.37
CA GLY A 402 -14.35 -21.34 -24.81
C GLY A 402 -15.82 -21.57 -25.18
N GLU A 403 -16.74 -20.76 -24.64
CA GLU A 403 -18.15 -20.87 -24.97
C GLU A 403 -18.42 -20.43 -26.44
N PRO A 404 -19.13 -21.21 -27.28
CA PRO A 404 -19.52 -20.76 -28.62
C PRO A 404 -20.44 -19.53 -28.57
N ILE A 405 -20.19 -18.56 -29.45
CA ILE A 405 -21.06 -17.38 -29.60
C ILE A 405 -22.33 -17.80 -30.38
N PRO A 406 -23.54 -17.60 -29.83
CA PRO A 406 -24.78 -18.16 -30.38
C PRO A 406 -25.36 -17.32 -31.52
N VAL A 407 -24.58 -17.12 -32.59
CA VAL A 407 -24.98 -16.35 -33.78
C VAL A 407 -24.56 -17.06 -35.06
N VAL A 408 -25.28 -16.79 -36.14
CA VAL A 408 -24.97 -17.24 -37.50
C VAL A 408 -24.88 -16.04 -38.45
N PHE A 409 -24.12 -16.19 -39.53
CA PHE A 409 -24.03 -15.22 -40.61
C PHE A 409 -24.70 -15.81 -41.85
N LEU A 410 -25.67 -15.11 -42.43
CA LEU A 410 -26.28 -15.56 -43.68
C LEU A 410 -25.25 -15.49 -44.81
N ASP A 411 -25.09 -16.57 -45.57
CA ASP A 411 -24.01 -16.68 -46.56
C ASP A 411 -24.15 -15.65 -47.70
N GLU A 412 -25.38 -15.26 -48.05
CA GLU A 412 -25.66 -14.31 -49.13
C GLU A 412 -25.44 -12.84 -48.74
N SER A 413 -25.88 -12.45 -47.53
CA SER A 413 -25.89 -11.05 -47.09
C SER A 413 -24.79 -10.71 -46.09
N GLY A 414 -24.18 -11.70 -45.45
CA GLY A 414 -23.30 -11.52 -44.29
C GLY A 414 -24.03 -11.01 -43.04
N GLU A 415 -25.36 -10.93 -43.07
CA GLU A 415 -26.18 -10.46 -41.97
C GLU A 415 -26.01 -11.35 -40.74
N THR A 416 -25.83 -10.73 -39.58
CA THR A 416 -25.70 -11.44 -38.30
C THR A 416 -27.06 -11.74 -37.70
N VAL A 417 -27.38 -13.01 -37.53
CA VAL A 417 -28.65 -13.49 -36.99
C VAL A 417 -28.39 -14.20 -35.66
N PRO A 418 -29.02 -13.77 -34.55
CA PRO A 418 -28.95 -14.50 -33.28
C PRO A 418 -29.68 -15.84 -33.37
N LEU A 419 -29.12 -16.90 -32.76
CA LEU A 419 -29.85 -18.16 -32.61
C LEU A 419 -31.09 -17.96 -31.73
N HIS A 420 -32.14 -18.76 -31.99
CA HIS A 420 -33.32 -18.73 -31.14
C HIS A 420 -33.01 -19.33 -29.76
N GLU A 421 -33.61 -18.78 -28.69
CA GLU A 421 -33.28 -19.19 -27.32
C GLU A 421 -33.58 -20.68 -27.04
N THR A 422 -34.51 -21.29 -27.78
CA THR A 422 -34.82 -22.73 -27.67
C THR A 422 -33.75 -23.63 -28.30
N GLU A 423 -32.86 -23.08 -29.11
CA GLU A 423 -31.74 -23.79 -29.74
C GLU A 423 -30.50 -23.82 -28.82
N LEU A 424 -30.54 -23.11 -27.69
CA LEU A 424 -29.46 -23.10 -26.72
C LEU A 424 -29.49 -24.35 -25.82
N PRO A 425 -28.32 -24.93 -25.46
CA PRO A 425 -26.98 -24.43 -25.76
C PRO A 425 -26.50 -24.76 -27.17
N LEU A 426 -25.81 -23.82 -27.81
CA LEU A 426 -24.95 -24.15 -28.95
C LEU A 426 -23.72 -24.89 -28.41
N ILE A 427 -23.68 -26.20 -28.62
CA ILE A 427 -22.66 -27.09 -28.05
C ILE A 427 -21.33 -26.91 -28.81
N LEU A 428 -20.23 -26.78 -28.05
CA LEU A 428 -18.87 -26.78 -28.59
C LEU A 428 -18.58 -28.14 -29.26
N PRO A 429 -18.23 -28.18 -30.57
CA PRO A 429 -17.97 -29.43 -31.27
C PRO A 429 -16.67 -30.06 -30.78
N GLU A 430 -16.56 -31.38 -30.85
CA GLU A 430 -15.28 -32.06 -30.62
C GLU A 430 -14.34 -31.85 -31.81
N LEU A 431 -13.07 -31.57 -31.53
CA LEU A 431 -12.01 -31.44 -32.53
C LEU A 431 -10.77 -32.22 -32.09
N ASP A 432 -10.21 -33.00 -33.00
CA ASP A 432 -8.91 -33.68 -32.80
C ASP A 432 -7.74 -32.70 -32.90
N ASP A 433 -7.82 -31.75 -33.85
CA ASP A 433 -6.82 -30.70 -34.05
C ASP A 433 -7.39 -29.32 -33.69
N PHE A 434 -7.16 -28.93 -32.44
CA PHE A 434 -7.50 -27.62 -31.89
C PHE A 434 -6.31 -26.64 -31.86
N SER A 435 -5.22 -26.95 -32.58
CA SER A 435 -4.07 -26.03 -32.69
C SER A 435 -4.44 -24.75 -33.46
N PRO A 436 -3.77 -23.61 -33.19
CA PRO A 436 -3.98 -22.40 -33.97
C PRO A 436 -3.77 -22.62 -35.48
N SER A 437 -4.62 -22.03 -36.31
CA SER A 437 -4.59 -22.17 -37.77
C SER A 437 -3.36 -21.53 -38.45
N GLY A 438 -2.65 -20.63 -37.75
CA GLY A 438 -1.56 -19.82 -38.31
C GLY A 438 -2.00 -18.67 -39.22
N THR A 439 -3.21 -18.71 -39.77
CA THR A 439 -3.79 -17.66 -40.64
C THR A 439 -4.51 -16.56 -39.85
N GLY A 440 -4.82 -16.82 -38.58
CA GLY A 440 -5.61 -15.95 -37.71
C GLY A 440 -7.08 -16.37 -37.60
N GLU A 441 -7.50 -17.41 -38.34
CA GLU A 441 -8.81 -18.03 -38.15
C GLU A 441 -8.87 -18.83 -36.84
N PRO A 442 -9.99 -18.79 -36.10
CA PRO A 442 -10.18 -19.62 -34.91
C PRO A 442 -10.10 -21.12 -35.23
N PRO A 443 -9.60 -21.98 -34.32
CA PRO A 443 -9.58 -23.42 -34.53
C PRO A 443 -10.94 -24.05 -34.88
N LEU A 444 -12.06 -23.44 -34.44
CA LEU A 444 -13.41 -23.88 -34.80
C LEU A 444 -13.69 -23.83 -36.32
N SER A 445 -12.94 -23.05 -37.10
CA SER A 445 -13.09 -23.05 -38.57
C SER A 445 -12.78 -24.42 -39.19
N LYS A 446 -11.99 -25.26 -38.52
CA LYS A 446 -11.67 -26.64 -38.93
C LYS A 446 -12.88 -27.58 -38.82
N ALA A 447 -13.88 -27.24 -38.00
CA ALA A 447 -15.09 -28.04 -37.80
C ALA A 447 -16.11 -27.80 -38.94
N VAL A 448 -15.75 -28.06 -40.20
CA VAL A 448 -16.51 -27.64 -41.39
C VAL A 448 -18.00 -28.03 -41.34
N SER A 449 -18.31 -29.25 -40.88
CA SER A 449 -19.69 -29.75 -40.75
C SER A 449 -20.49 -29.06 -39.65
N TRP A 450 -19.83 -28.54 -38.61
CA TRP A 450 -20.46 -27.76 -37.56
C TRP A 450 -20.57 -26.28 -37.95
N VAL A 451 -19.59 -25.74 -38.68
CA VAL A 451 -19.57 -24.34 -39.11
C VAL A 451 -20.65 -24.06 -40.16
N LYS A 452 -20.79 -24.96 -41.15
CA LYS A 452 -21.86 -24.84 -42.15
C LYS A 452 -23.19 -25.25 -41.54
N THR A 453 -24.17 -24.36 -41.62
CA THR A 453 -25.52 -24.59 -41.06
C THR A 453 -26.58 -23.88 -41.90
N THR A 454 -27.81 -23.85 -41.39
CA THR A 454 -28.90 -23.07 -41.96
C THR A 454 -29.51 -22.23 -40.84
N ASP A 455 -29.94 -21.02 -41.16
CA ASP A 455 -30.75 -20.25 -40.22
C ASP A 455 -32.09 -20.96 -39.98
N SER A 456 -32.44 -21.15 -38.70
CA SER A 456 -33.60 -21.94 -38.27
C SER A 456 -34.93 -21.28 -38.62
N LEU A 457 -34.96 -19.95 -38.79
CA LEU A 457 -36.16 -19.17 -39.12
C LEU A 457 -36.37 -19.03 -40.63
N SER A 458 -35.33 -18.66 -41.39
CA SER A 458 -35.43 -18.42 -42.83
C SER A 458 -35.10 -19.63 -43.70
N GLY A 459 -34.47 -20.68 -43.13
CA GLY A 459 -33.99 -21.86 -43.86
C GLY A 459 -32.81 -21.59 -44.80
N ARG A 460 -32.26 -20.36 -44.80
CA ARG A 460 -31.18 -19.97 -45.70
C ARG A 460 -29.83 -20.55 -45.23
N PRO A 461 -28.92 -20.87 -46.17
CA PRO A 461 -27.54 -21.23 -45.84
C PRO A 461 -26.87 -20.17 -44.97
N ALA A 462 -26.21 -20.61 -43.91
CA ALA A 462 -25.57 -19.75 -42.95
C ALA A 462 -24.30 -20.39 -42.37
N THR A 463 -23.42 -19.53 -41.87
CA THR A 463 -22.16 -19.92 -41.25
C THR A 463 -22.16 -19.54 -39.77
N ARG A 464 -21.85 -20.48 -38.87
CA ARG A 464 -21.74 -20.19 -37.42
C ARG A 464 -20.54 -19.28 -37.12
N GLU A 465 -20.67 -18.47 -36.09
CA GLU A 465 -19.52 -17.76 -35.51
C GLU A 465 -18.48 -18.77 -34.99
N THR A 466 -17.24 -18.58 -35.40
CA THR A 466 -16.12 -19.48 -35.08
C THR A 466 -15.26 -18.94 -33.93
N ASN A 467 -15.44 -17.67 -33.56
CA ASN A 467 -14.88 -17.14 -32.33
C ASN A 467 -15.63 -17.68 -31.11
N THR A 468 -14.89 -17.89 -30.02
CA THR A 468 -15.45 -18.24 -28.71
C THR A 468 -15.49 -17.02 -27.79
N MET A 469 -16.33 -17.08 -26.76
CA MET A 469 -16.35 -16.11 -25.67
C MET A 469 -15.08 -16.24 -24.83
N PRO A 470 -14.64 -15.16 -24.16
CA PRO A 470 -13.49 -15.22 -23.28
C PRO A 470 -13.88 -15.94 -22.00
N GLN A 471 -12.91 -16.56 -21.33
CA GLN A 471 -13.10 -17.25 -20.06
C GLN A 471 -13.93 -16.45 -19.02
N TRP A 472 -13.74 -15.13 -18.98
CA TRP A 472 -14.46 -14.26 -18.04
C TRP A 472 -15.98 -14.21 -18.28
N ALA A 473 -16.48 -14.59 -19.45
CA ALA A 473 -17.91 -14.63 -19.73
C ALA A 473 -18.64 -15.57 -18.77
N GLY A 474 -18.11 -16.78 -18.58
CA GLY A 474 -18.65 -17.75 -17.63
C GLY A 474 -18.58 -17.27 -16.17
N SER A 475 -17.57 -16.50 -15.78
CA SER A 475 -17.39 -16.06 -14.39
C SER A 475 -18.04 -14.71 -14.03
N CYS A 476 -18.69 -14.01 -14.95
CA CYS A 476 -19.39 -12.75 -14.63
C CYS A 476 -20.70 -12.91 -13.86
N TRP A 477 -21.26 -14.12 -13.77
CA TRP A 477 -22.61 -14.34 -13.24
C TRP A 477 -22.79 -15.62 -12.40
N TYR A 478 -21.72 -16.40 -12.22
CA TYR A 478 -21.74 -17.72 -11.56
C TYR A 478 -22.35 -17.73 -10.15
N TYR A 479 -22.22 -16.63 -9.40
CA TYR A 479 -22.80 -16.47 -8.07
C TYR A 479 -24.33 -16.55 -8.07
N LEU A 480 -24.99 -16.11 -9.14
CA LEU A 480 -26.44 -16.30 -9.33
C LEU A 480 -26.75 -17.78 -9.55
N ARG A 481 -25.91 -18.48 -10.31
CA ARG A 481 -26.17 -19.87 -10.65
C ARG A 481 -26.08 -20.80 -9.45
N PHE A 482 -25.23 -20.50 -8.47
CA PHE A 482 -25.21 -21.24 -7.21
C PHE A 482 -26.54 -21.23 -6.46
N MET A 483 -27.35 -20.19 -6.62
CA MET A 483 -28.67 -20.10 -5.98
C MET A 483 -29.66 -21.12 -6.58
N ASP A 484 -29.50 -21.45 -7.87
CA ASP A 484 -30.37 -22.40 -8.58
C ASP A 484 -29.67 -23.23 -9.69
N PRO A 485 -28.70 -24.09 -9.35
CA PRO A 485 -27.77 -24.66 -10.33
C PRO A 485 -28.40 -25.70 -11.25
N LYS A 486 -29.55 -26.27 -10.88
CA LYS A 486 -30.24 -27.34 -11.62
C LYS A 486 -31.39 -26.84 -12.49
N ASN A 487 -31.65 -25.53 -12.53
CA ASN A 487 -32.78 -24.97 -13.27
C ASN A 487 -32.52 -24.90 -14.78
N SER A 488 -33.27 -25.66 -15.57
CA SER A 488 -33.11 -25.72 -17.02
C SER A 488 -33.95 -24.70 -17.80
N LYS A 489 -34.85 -23.99 -17.11
CA LYS A 489 -35.85 -23.09 -17.70
C LYS A 489 -35.49 -21.61 -17.60
N GLU A 490 -34.75 -21.23 -16.57
CA GLU A 490 -34.31 -19.84 -16.34
C GLU A 490 -32.88 -19.81 -15.74
N LEU A 491 -32.26 -18.63 -15.81
CA LEU A 491 -30.93 -18.37 -15.24
C LEU A 491 -30.89 -18.70 -13.74
N VAL A 492 -31.87 -18.17 -13.00
CA VAL A 492 -32.12 -18.34 -11.57
C VAL A 492 -33.60 -18.02 -11.28
N ASP A 493 -34.29 -18.83 -10.46
CA ASP A 493 -35.66 -18.51 -10.01
C ASP A 493 -35.67 -17.23 -9.18
N SER A 494 -36.56 -16.29 -9.54
CA SER A 494 -36.63 -14.96 -8.90
C SER A 494 -36.85 -15.00 -7.38
N ARG A 495 -37.51 -16.02 -6.83
CA ARG A 495 -37.69 -16.17 -5.37
C ARG A 495 -36.41 -16.67 -4.72
N LYS A 496 -35.67 -17.58 -5.37
CA LYS A 496 -34.36 -18.02 -4.88
C LYS A 496 -33.32 -16.91 -4.96
N GLU A 497 -33.35 -16.12 -6.02
CA GLU A 497 -32.50 -14.93 -6.16
C GLU A 497 -32.73 -13.95 -5.00
N ARG A 498 -33.98 -13.54 -4.74
CA ARG A 498 -34.32 -12.63 -3.64
C ARG A 498 -34.05 -13.21 -2.25
N TYR A 499 -34.09 -14.53 -2.11
CA TYR A 499 -33.83 -15.21 -0.85
C TYR A 499 -32.34 -15.23 -0.50
N TRP A 500 -31.47 -15.46 -1.49
CA TRP A 500 -30.03 -15.58 -1.28
C TRP A 500 -29.22 -14.32 -1.60
N GLY A 501 -29.74 -13.44 -2.46
CA GLY A 501 -29.04 -12.28 -2.98
C GLY A 501 -29.23 -11.01 -2.12
N PRO A 502 -28.29 -10.04 -2.20
CA PRO A 502 -27.00 -10.13 -2.91
C PRO A 502 -25.99 -10.99 -2.13
N VAL A 503 -24.79 -11.21 -2.68
CA VAL A 503 -23.73 -11.93 -1.94
C VAL A 503 -23.26 -11.07 -0.76
N ASP A 504 -23.42 -11.56 0.47
CA ASP A 504 -23.02 -10.85 1.69
C ASP A 504 -21.51 -10.58 1.75
N VAL A 505 -20.70 -11.62 1.53
CA VAL A 505 -19.23 -11.55 1.65
C VAL A 505 -18.59 -12.29 0.48
N TYR A 506 -17.78 -11.56 -0.28
CA TYR A 506 -17.02 -12.10 -1.40
C TYR A 506 -15.52 -12.00 -1.14
N VAL A 507 -14.83 -13.14 -1.05
CA VAL A 507 -13.38 -13.20 -0.81
C VAL A 507 -12.64 -13.53 -2.11
N GLY A 508 -11.66 -12.71 -2.47
CA GLY A 508 -10.88 -12.88 -3.69
C GLY A 508 -9.71 -11.91 -3.83
N GLY A 509 -8.66 -12.29 -4.56
CA GLY A 509 -7.45 -11.49 -4.68
C GLY A 509 -7.67 -10.11 -5.34
N ALA A 510 -6.87 -9.12 -4.96
CA ALA A 510 -6.97 -7.75 -5.46
C ALA A 510 -6.63 -7.62 -6.96
N GLU A 511 -5.95 -8.61 -7.54
CA GLU A 511 -5.65 -8.70 -8.98
C GLU A 511 -6.92 -8.69 -9.86
N HIS A 512 -8.08 -9.01 -9.29
CA HIS A 512 -9.35 -9.06 -10.01
C HIS A 512 -10.18 -7.78 -9.88
N ALA A 513 -9.62 -6.72 -9.29
CA ALA A 513 -10.31 -5.45 -9.02
C ALA A 513 -10.89 -4.78 -10.27
N VAL A 514 -10.12 -4.64 -11.34
CA VAL A 514 -10.53 -3.96 -12.59
C VAL A 514 -10.93 -4.91 -13.72
N LEU A 515 -10.83 -6.22 -13.46
CA LEU A 515 -11.18 -7.30 -14.38
C LEU A 515 -12.52 -7.91 -13.98
N HIS A 516 -12.50 -9.12 -13.41
CA HIS A 516 -13.68 -9.88 -13.05
C HIS A 516 -14.69 -9.08 -12.22
N LEU A 517 -14.25 -8.30 -11.20
CA LEU A 517 -15.19 -7.51 -10.40
C LEU A 517 -15.89 -6.43 -11.24
N LEU A 518 -15.20 -5.79 -12.18
CA LEU A 518 -15.81 -4.78 -13.05
C LEU A 518 -16.79 -5.44 -14.05
N TYR A 519 -16.40 -6.55 -14.68
CA TYR A 519 -17.25 -7.25 -15.65
C TYR A 519 -18.48 -7.90 -15.01
N ALA A 520 -18.34 -8.49 -13.81
CA ALA A 520 -19.46 -9.05 -13.06
C ALA A 520 -20.49 -7.98 -12.70
N ARG A 521 -20.04 -6.78 -12.30
CA ARG A 521 -20.94 -5.63 -12.04
C ARG A 521 -21.65 -5.18 -13.31
N PHE A 522 -20.96 -5.08 -14.43
CA PHE A 522 -21.56 -4.73 -15.72
C PHE A 522 -22.67 -5.72 -16.13
N TRP A 523 -22.38 -7.01 -16.13
CA TRP A 523 -23.39 -8.03 -16.47
C TRP A 523 -24.55 -8.06 -15.47
N HIS A 524 -24.27 -7.91 -14.17
CA HIS A 524 -25.30 -7.83 -13.14
C HIS A 524 -26.25 -6.65 -13.38
N LYS A 525 -25.73 -5.47 -13.74
CA LYS A 525 -26.56 -4.29 -14.06
C LYS A 525 -27.41 -4.50 -15.30
N VAL A 526 -26.88 -5.18 -16.33
CA VAL A 526 -27.66 -5.56 -17.50
C VAL A 526 -28.81 -6.48 -17.11
N LEU A 527 -28.55 -7.47 -16.25
CA LEU A 527 -29.56 -8.40 -15.71
C LEU A 527 -30.60 -7.70 -14.83
N TYR A 528 -30.18 -6.70 -14.06
CA TYR A 528 -31.06 -5.87 -13.25
C TYR A 528 -32.02 -5.06 -14.12
N ASP A 529 -31.50 -4.42 -15.17
CA ASP A 529 -32.29 -3.62 -16.11
C ASP A 529 -33.37 -4.43 -16.85
N ILE A 530 -33.12 -5.73 -17.10
CA ILE A 530 -34.09 -6.63 -17.72
C ILE A 530 -34.94 -7.41 -16.69
N GLY A 531 -34.80 -7.10 -15.40
CA GLY A 531 -35.63 -7.65 -14.33
C GLY A 531 -35.31 -9.09 -13.89
N VAL A 532 -34.13 -9.62 -14.24
CA VAL A 532 -33.71 -10.98 -13.85
C VAL A 532 -33.22 -11.04 -12.40
N VAL A 533 -32.56 -9.98 -11.94
CA VAL A 533 -32.07 -9.84 -10.55
C VAL A 533 -32.72 -8.63 -9.88
N SER A 534 -32.80 -8.66 -8.55
CA SER A 534 -33.49 -7.64 -7.76
C SER A 534 -32.58 -6.56 -7.19
N THR A 535 -31.26 -6.77 -7.26
CA THR A 535 -30.22 -5.85 -6.75
C THR A 535 -29.42 -5.17 -7.86
N LYS A 536 -28.89 -3.98 -7.59
CA LYS A 536 -28.04 -3.23 -8.56
C LYS A 536 -26.60 -3.74 -8.64
N GLU A 537 -26.15 -4.43 -7.59
CA GLU A 537 -24.77 -4.84 -7.40
C GLU A 537 -24.71 -6.29 -6.88
N PRO A 538 -23.75 -7.10 -7.35
CA PRO A 538 -23.70 -8.53 -7.03
C PRO A 538 -23.08 -8.85 -5.67
N PHE A 539 -22.14 -8.03 -5.18
CA PHE A 539 -21.33 -8.31 -3.99
C PHE A 539 -21.41 -7.14 -3.01
N GLN A 540 -22.06 -7.32 -1.86
CA GLN A 540 -22.23 -6.28 -0.86
C GLN A 540 -20.91 -5.93 -0.16
N CYS A 541 -20.18 -6.95 0.28
CA CYS A 541 -18.85 -6.81 0.87
C CYS A 541 -17.81 -7.58 0.04
N VAL A 542 -16.67 -6.96 -0.23
CA VAL A 542 -15.51 -7.61 -0.85
C VAL A 542 -14.33 -7.59 0.12
N ILE A 543 -13.69 -8.74 0.30
CA ILE A 543 -12.47 -8.86 1.10
C ILE A 543 -11.37 -9.37 0.21
N ASN A 544 -10.30 -8.58 0.06
CA ASN A 544 -9.12 -9.02 -0.66
C ASN A 544 -8.11 -9.64 0.28
N GLN A 545 -7.94 -10.96 0.17
CA GLN A 545 -6.85 -11.65 0.86
C GLN A 545 -5.50 -11.29 0.26
N GLY A 546 -4.46 -11.30 1.09
CA GLY A 546 -3.08 -11.19 0.64
C GLY A 546 -2.61 -12.44 -0.09
N ILE A 547 -1.44 -12.37 -0.73
CA ILE A 547 -0.86 -13.49 -1.47
C ILE A 547 0.11 -14.25 -0.57
N ILE A 548 0.02 -15.58 -0.55
CA ILE A 548 1.06 -16.45 0.02
C ILE A 548 2.17 -16.63 -1.02
N LEU A 549 3.34 -16.08 -0.73
CA LEU A 549 4.56 -16.26 -1.49
C LEU A 549 5.22 -17.59 -1.12
N GLY A 550 5.98 -18.17 -2.05
CA GLY A 550 6.82 -19.34 -1.78
C GLY A 550 7.92 -19.04 -0.77
N GLU A 551 8.62 -20.09 -0.34
CA GLU A 551 9.76 -19.97 0.57
C GLU A 551 10.82 -19.01 0.04
N VAL A 552 11.59 -18.42 0.96
CA VAL A 552 12.69 -17.52 0.62
C VAL A 552 13.69 -18.24 -0.28
N GLN A 553 14.02 -17.65 -1.42
CA GLN A 553 15.03 -18.16 -2.33
C GLN A 553 16.28 -17.28 -2.26
N TYR A 554 17.43 -17.93 -2.15
CA TYR A 554 18.75 -17.31 -2.24
C TYR A 554 19.30 -17.58 -3.65
N MET A 555 19.64 -16.53 -4.39
CA MET A 555 20.08 -16.64 -5.78
C MET A 555 21.42 -15.92 -5.98
N ALA A 556 22.28 -16.48 -6.83
CA ALA A 556 23.51 -15.83 -7.32
C ALA A 556 23.42 -15.64 -8.83
N TYR A 557 24.07 -14.61 -9.37
CA TYR A 557 24.15 -14.42 -10.82
C TYR A 557 25.26 -15.29 -11.41
N ARG A 558 25.08 -15.73 -12.67
CA ARG A 558 26.15 -16.32 -13.48
C ARG A 558 26.65 -15.33 -14.53
N ASP A 559 27.97 -15.26 -14.69
CA ASP A 559 28.60 -14.62 -15.85
C ASP A 559 28.53 -15.52 -17.11
N GLN A 560 29.05 -15.02 -18.23
CA GLN A 560 29.06 -15.73 -19.52
C GLN A 560 29.91 -17.01 -19.49
N ASP A 561 30.84 -17.12 -18.53
CA ASP A 561 31.73 -18.26 -18.35
C ASP A 561 31.18 -19.27 -17.31
N GLY A 562 30.01 -18.99 -16.72
CA GLY A 562 29.32 -19.85 -15.76
C GLY A 562 29.73 -19.67 -14.30
N ASN A 563 30.60 -18.70 -13.98
CA ASN A 563 31.02 -18.41 -12.61
C ASN A 563 29.96 -17.60 -11.87
N LEU A 564 29.88 -17.80 -10.55
CA LEU A 564 28.96 -17.06 -9.70
C LEU A 564 29.51 -15.65 -9.44
N ILE A 565 28.71 -14.63 -9.70
CA ILE A 565 29.03 -13.22 -9.47
C ILE A 565 28.06 -12.58 -8.47
N SER A 566 28.56 -11.56 -7.78
CA SER A 566 27.84 -10.83 -6.74
C SER A 566 26.67 -10.03 -7.31
N ALA A 567 25.57 -9.96 -6.57
CA ALA A 567 24.37 -9.20 -6.96
C ALA A 567 24.61 -7.71 -7.23
N ASP A 568 25.69 -7.14 -6.70
CA ASP A 568 26.02 -5.72 -6.84
C ASP A 568 26.81 -5.40 -8.14
N ALA A 569 27.20 -6.41 -8.92
CA ALA A 569 28.13 -6.25 -10.04
C ALA A 569 27.47 -5.89 -11.39
N THR A 570 26.14 -5.77 -11.48
CA THR A 570 25.45 -5.57 -12.77
C THR A 570 24.28 -4.60 -12.68
N ASP A 571 24.38 -3.46 -13.37
CA ASP A 571 23.32 -2.45 -13.48
C ASP A 571 22.19 -2.82 -14.44
N MET A 572 22.33 -3.84 -15.29
CA MET A 572 21.26 -4.35 -16.17
C MET A 572 21.52 -5.77 -16.67
N LEU A 573 20.86 -6.82 -16.15
CA LEU A 573 20.76 -8.12 -16.84
C LEU A 573 19.49 -8.93 -16.45
N ASN A 574 18.95 -9.64 -17.46
CA ASN A 574 17.73 -10.47 -17.47
C ASN A 574 17.66 -11.53 -16.35
N GLU A 575 16.44 -11.85 -15.87
CA GLU A 575 16.16 -12.90 -14.86
C GLU A 575 16.69 -14.31 -15.23
N HIS A 576 17.15 -14.53 -16.47
CA HIS A 576 17.59 -15.83 -16.99
C HIS A 576 18.97 -16.30 -16.50
N ASN A 577 19.76 -15.43 -15.85
CA ASN A 577 21.12 -15.77 -15.38
C ASN A 577 21.21 -16.00 -13.86
N LEU A 578 20.08 -16.19 -13.17
CA LEU A 578 20.04 -16.43 -11.72
C LEU A 578 20.07 -17.94 -11.40
N LEU A 579 21.01 -18.36 -10.55
CA LEU A 579 21.10 -19.72 -10.02
C LEU A 579 20.65 -19.77 -8.56
N ARG A 580 19.78 -20.73 -8.21
CA ARG A 580 19.39 -20.99 -6.83
C ARG A 580 20.55 -21.58 -6.04
N VAL A 581 20.83 -20.97 -4.89
CA VAL A 581 21.82 -21.43 -3.91
C VAL A 581 21.09 -22.15 -2.78
N PRO A 582 21.47 -23.39 -2.42
CA PRO A 582 20.92 -24.10 -1.27
C PRO A 582 21.17 -23.35 0.04
N GLU A 583 20.21 -23.32 0.96
CA GLU A 583 20.28 -22.54 2.20
C GLU A 583 21.47 -22.93 3.09
N GLU A 584 21.87 -24.20 3.10
CA GLU A 584 23.03 -24.71 3.82
C GLU A 584 24.38 -24.12 3.33
N LYS A 585 24.39 -23.60 2.09
CA LYS A 585 25.52 -22.88 1.49
C LYS A 585 25.44 -21.37 1.67
N VAL A 586 24.46 -20.87 2.43
CA VAL A 586 24.27 -19.44 2.66
C VAL A 586 24.70 -19.08 4.08
N ILE A 587 25.37 -17.94 4.23
CA ILE A 587 25.63 -17.34 5.52
C ILE A 587 25.17 -15.88 5.51
N LYS A 588 24.60 -15.43 6.63
CA LYS A 588 24.26 -14.03 6.82
C LYS A 588 25.53 -13.26 7.17
N SER A 589 25.84 -12.23 6.39
CA SER A 589 26.98 -11.34 6.60
C SER A 589 26.49 -9.89 6.62
N GLY A 590 26.36 -9.32 7.82
CA GLY A 590 25.74 -8.00 8.02
C GLY A 590 24.24 -7.99 7.64
N ASP A 591 23.87 -7.05 6.78
CA ASP A 591 22.50 -6.87 6.26
C ASP A 591 22.20 -7.71 5.00
N SER A 592 23.19 -8.46 4.47
CA SER A 592 23.09 -9.25 3.24
C SER A 592 23.32 -10.74 3.49
N PHE A 593 22.89 -11.56 2.54
CA PHE A 593 23.21 -12.99 2.52
C PHE A 593 24.30 -13.23 1.47
N VAL A 594 25.30 -14.05 1.82
CA VAL A 594 26.46 -14.34 0.97
C VAL A 594 26.67 -15.84 0.85
N LEU A 595 27.41 -16.26 -0.18
CA LEU A 595 27.80 -17.66 -0.34
C LEU A 595 28.81 -18.04 0.75
N LYS A 596 28.58 -19.17 1.44
CA LYS A 596 29.44 -19.66 2.52
C LYS A 596 30.85 -20.01 2.04
N GLU A 597 30.97 -20.50 0.81
CA GLU A 597 32.24 -20.88 0.18
C GLU A 597 33.02 -19.66 -0.35
N ASN A 598 32.32 -18.56 -0.65
CA ASN A 598 32.93 -17.30 -1.08
C ASN A 598 32.09 -16.09 -0.60
N PRO A 599 32.42 -15.52 0.57
CA PRO A 599 31.67 -14.43 1.19
C PRO A 599 31.60 -13.12 0.39
N ASP A 600 32.41 -12.96 -0.66
CA ASP A 600 32.38 -11.78 -1.54
C ASP A 600 31.22 -11.83 -2.54
N ILE A 601 30.61 -13.01 -2.74
CA ILE A 601 29.44 -13.19 -3.60
C ILE A 601 28.18 -12.93 -2.79
N ARG A 602 27.58 -11.74 -2.95
CA ARG A 602 26.28 -11.41 -2.38
C ARG A 602 25.16 -12.04 -3.18
N LEU A 603 24.20 -12.60 -2.44
CA LEU A 603 23.04 -13.31 -2.97
C LEU A 603 21.84 -12.36 -3.03
N VAL A 604 21.04 -12.51 -4.08
CA VAL A 604 19.70 -11.94 -4.15
C VAL A 604 18.77 -12.79 -3.31
N VAL A 605 18.09 -12.17 -2.34
CA VAL A 605 17.16 -12.86 -1.44
C VAL A 605 15.76 -12.37 -1.71
N ARG A 606 14.90 -13.26 -2.21
CA ARG A 606 13.53 -12.90 -2.60
C ARG A 606 12.59 -14.08 -2.42
N SER A 607 11.38 -13.80 -1.96
CA SER A 607 10.25 -14.72 -2.06
C SER A 607 9.42 -14.36 -3.27
N TYR A 608 9.04 -15.36 -4.06
CA TYR A 608 8.25 -15.18 -5.28
C TYR A 608 6.85 -15.74 -5.10
N LYS A 609 5.88 -15.24 -5.87
CA LYS A 609 4.55 -15.85 -5.98
C LYS A 609 4.73 -17.33 -6.35
N MET A 610 3.99 -18.21 -5.70
CA MET A 610 4.03 -19.64 -6.03
C MET A 610 3.54 -19.85 -7.47
N SER A 611 4.35 -20.52 -8.28
CA SER A 611 3.97 -20.93 -9.63
C SER A 611 4.62 -22.25 -10.00
N LYS A 612 3.92 -23.03 -10.82
CA LYS A 612 4.45 -24.31 -11.31
C LYS A 612 5.68 -24.11 -12.18
N SER A 613 5.70 -23.06 -13.00
CA SER A 613 6.84 -22.68 -13.83
C SER A 613 8.11 -22.41 -13.03
N ARG A 614 8.00 -22.00 -11.76
CA ARG A 614 9.13 -21.75 -10.86
C ARG A 614 9.48 -22.93 -9.96
N GLY A 615 8.69 -24.01 -9.97
CA GLY A 615 8.91 -25.19 -9.12
C GLY A 615 8.89 -24.90 -7.62
N ASN A 616 8.27 -23.79 -7.18
CA ASN A 616 8.24 -23.34 -5.78
C ASN A 616 6.86 -23.54 -5.13
N VAL A 617 6.05 -24.45 -5.69
CA VAL A 617 4.71 -24.77 -5.21
C VAL A 617 4.81 -25.74 -4.04
N VAL A 618 4.14 -25.40 -2.93
CA VAL A 618 3.89 -26.33 -1.82
C VAL A 618 2.50 -26.93 -1.98
N ASN A 619 2.43 -28.26 -2.06
CA ASN A 619 1.19 -29.01 -2.21
C ASN A 619 0.51 -29.18 -0.84
N PRO A 620 -0.79 -28.82 -0.67
CA PRO A 620 -1.47 -28.95 0.61
C PRO A 620 -1.57 -30.40 1.09
N ASP A 621 -1.58 -31.40 0.21
CA ASP A 621 -1.67 -32.81 0.62
C ASP A 621 -0.48 -33.25 1.45
N ASP A 622 0.73 -32.77 1.10
CA ASP A 622 1.96 -33.11 1.81
C ASP A 622 1.86 -32.56 3.25
N VAL A 623 1.38 -31.31 3.38
CA VAL A 623 1.17 -30.67 4.69
C VAL A 623 0.07 -31.37 5.49
N VAL A 624 -1.05 -31.74 4.85
CA VAL A 624 -2.16 -32.44 5.51
C VAL A 624 -1.74 -33.83 5.98
N SER A 625 -0.93 -34.55 5.19
CA SER A 625 -0.43 -35.88 5.56
C SER A 625 0.50 -35.84 6.77
N GLU A 626 1.29 -34.77 6.92
CA GLU A 626 2.27 -34.62 8.00
C GLU A 626 1.68 -33.98 9.26
N TYR A 627 0.87 -32.93 9.12
CA TYR A 627 0.39 -32.10 10.24
C TYR A 627 -1.13 -32.11 10.43
N GLY A 628 -1.90 -32.68 9.50
CA GLY A 628 -3.36 -32.65 9.49
C GLY A 628 -3.97 -31.37 8.93
N ALA A 629 -5.24 -31.45 8.50
CA ALA A 629 -5.97 -30.35 7.88
C ALA A 629 -6.15 -29.13 8.80
N ASP A 630 -6.47 -29.36 10.08
CA ASP A 630 -6.67 -28.28 11.05
C ASP A 630 -5.40 -27.45 11.27
N SER A 631 -4.23 -28.07 11.26
CA SER A 631 -2.95 -27.37 11.40
C SER A 631 -2.69 -26.45 10.21
N LEU A 632 -2.93 -26.92 8.98
CA LEU A 632 -2.81 -26.09 7.78
C LEU A 632 -3.77 -24.90 7.84
N ARG A 633 -5.04 -25.14 8.16
CA ARG A 633 -6.06 -24.09 8.28
C ARG A 633 -5.69 -23.04 9.32
N LEU A 634 -5.29 -23.46 10.53
CA LEU A 634 -4.87 -22.52 11.56
C LEU A 634 -3.63 -21.76 11.14
N TYR A 635 -2.66 -22.43 10.51
CA TYR A 635 -1.42 -21.77 10.11
C TYR A 635 -1.67 -20.65 9.11
N GLU A 636 -2.43 -20.90 8.04
CA GLU A 636 -2.80 -19.89 7.05
C GLU A 636 -3.40 -18.62 7.69
N MET A 637 -4.24 -18.83 8.71
CA MET A 637 -4.91 -17.76 9.46
C MET A 637 -4.02 -17.12 10.53
N PHE A 638 -3.00 -17.81 11.03
CA PHE A 638 -2.12 -17.36 12.11
C PHE A 638 -0.87 -16.63 11.62
N MET A 639 -0.42 -16.89 10.39
CA MET A 639 0.76 -16.25 9.77
C MET A 639 0.72 -14.71 9.77
N GLY A 640 -0.48 -14.12 9.89
CA GLY A 640 -0.69 -12.68 9.97
C GLY A 640 -2.10 -12.28 9.51
N PRO A 641 -2.39 -10.98 9.42
CA PRO A 641 -3.68 -10.47 8.95
C PRO A 641 -4.08 -11.06 7.59
N LEU A 642 -5.37 -11.36 7.37
CA LEU A 642 -5.86 -11.97 6.13
C LEU A 642 -5.48 -11.17 4.88
N ARG A 643 -5.50 -9.84 4.98
CA ARG A 643 -5.31 -8.89 3.86
C ARG A 643 -3.84 -8.68 3.48
N ASP A 644 -2.90 -9.14 4.30
CA ASP A 644 -1.47 -8.94 4.08
C ASP A 644 -0.84 -10.11 3.31
N SER A 645 0.06 -9.80 2.38
CA SER A 645 0.88 -10.82 1.72
C SER A 645 1.89 -11.42 2.71
N LYS A 646 2.07 -12.73 2.63
CA LYS A 646 2.87 -13.51 3.60
C LYS A 646 3.85 -14.41 2.86
N THR A 647 4.99 -14.69 3.48
CA THR A 647 5.93 -15.70 2.99
C THR A 647 5.64 -17.03 3.66
N TRP A 648 5.46 -18.08 2.87
CA TRP A 648 5.30 -19.43 3.39
C TRP A 648 6.58 -19.91 4.09
N SER A 649 6.39 -20.59 5.23
CA SER A 649 7.46 -21.27 5.95
C SER A 649 6.88 -22.56 6.53
N THR A 650 7.39 -23.71 6.11
CA THR A 650 6.87 -25.02 6.55
C THR A 650 7.12 -25.23 8.05
N SER A 651 8.27 -24.79 8.57
CA SER A 651 8.58 -24.86 10.02
C SER A 651 7.65 -24.01 10.90
N GLY A 652 7.00 -22.98 10.34
CA GLY A 652 6.01 -22.18 11.07
C GLY A 652 4.75 -22.96 11.50
N ILE A 653 4.43 -24.08 10.82
CA ILE A 653 3.27 -24.92 11.13
C ILE A 653 3.40 -25.59 12.50
N GLU A 654 4.62 -25.88 12.94
CA GLU A 654 4.89 -26.54 14.23
C GLU A 654 4.31 -25.77 15.42
N GLY A 655 4.19 -24.44 15.33
CA GLY A 655 3.58 -23.61 16.36
C GLY A 655 2.10 -23.95 16.57
N VAL A 656 1.31 -23.97 15.50
CA VAL A 656 -0.12 -24.28 15.57
C VAL A 656 -0.39 -25.77 15.79
N TYR A 657 0.45 -26.66 15.24
CA TYR A 657 0.38 -28.09 15.50
C TYR A 657 0.56 -28.41 16.99
N ARG A 658 1.55 -27.78 17.65
CA ARG A 658 1.73 -27.91 19.10
C ARG A 658 0.58 -27.32 19.91
N PHE A 659 -0.02 -26.22 19.46
CA PHE A 659 -1.22 -25.66 20.11
C PHE A 659 -2.39 -26.63 20.07
N LEU A 660 -2.67 -27.24 18.91
CA LEU A 660 -3.71 -28.27 18.77
C LEU A 660 -3.39 -29.51 19.62
N GLY A 661 -2.14 -29.99 19.62
CA GLY A 661 -1.72 -31.11 20.45
C GLY A 661 -1.75 -30.82 21.97
N ARG A 662 -1.57 -29.56 22.38
CA ARG A 662 -1.80 -29.13 23.78
C ARG A 662 -3.29 -29.09 24.11
N THR A 663 -4.11 -28.56 23.21
CA THR A 663 -5.57 -28.56 23.38
C THR A 663 -6.11 -29.97 23.56
N TRP A 664 -5.69 -30.90 22.70
CA TRP A 664 -6.03 -32.31 22.81
C TRP A 664 -5.67 -32.91 24.18
N ARG A 665 -4.42 -32.72 24.63
CA ARG A 665 -3.95 -33.25 25.93
C ARG A 665 -4.63 -32.62 27.13
N LEU A 666 -5.01 -31.33 27.06
CA LEU A 666 -5.76 -30.67 28.12
C LEU A 666 -7.12 -31.34 28.34
N ILE A 667 -7.76 -31.81 27.27
CA ILE A 667 -9.14 -32.33 27.30
C ILE A 667 -9.18 -33.85 27.42
N VAL A 668 -8.31 -34.57 26.70
CA VAL A 668 -8.29 -36.05 26.67
C VAL A 668 -7.31 -36.64 27.68
N GLY A 669 -6.32 -35.86 28.14
CA GLY A 669 -5.27 -36.30 29.05
C GLY A 669 -3.99 -36.75 28.35
N SER A 670 -3.05 -37.29 29.12
CA SER A 670 -1.78 -37.83 28.59
C SER A 670 -2.01 -39.13 27.81
N PRO A 671 -1.20 -39.41 26.78
CA PRO A 671 -1.25 -40.70 26.08
C PRO A 671 -0.91 -41.86 27.03
N LEU A 672 -1.47 -43.02 26.73
CA LEU A 672 -1.14 -44.30 27.34
C LEU A 672 0.27 -44.74 26.93
N SER A 673 0.80 -45.77 27.59
CA SER A 673 2.16 -46.28 27.36
C SER A 673 2.40 -46.79 25.93
N ASP A 674 1.35 -47.15 25.21
CA ASP A 674 1.38 -47.57 23.80
C ASP A 674 1.23 -46.41 22.81
N GLY A 675 1.14 -45.17 23.31
CA GLY A 675 0.95 -43.96 22.51
C GLY A 675 -0.51 -43.63 22.16
N THR A 676 -1.47 -44.47 22.55
CA THR A 676 -2.90 -44.24 22.30
C THR A 676 -3.53 -43.32 23.36
N PHE A 677 -4.73 -42.79 23.11
CA PHE A 677 -5.47 -41.98 24.08
C PHE A 677 -6.75 -42.70 24.52
N LYS A 678 -7.18 -42.47 25.76
CA LYS A 678 -8.48 -42.97 26.25
C LYS A 678 -9.63 -42.34 25.46
N ASP A 679 -10.73 -43.07 25.32
CA ASP A 679 -11.95 -42.54 24.68
C ASP A 679 -12.66 -41.48 25.56
N SER A 680 -12.48 -41.54 26.87
CA SER A 680 -12.99 -40.56 27.83
C SER A 680 -12.14 -39.29 27.93
N THR A 681 -12.73 -38.18 28.37
CA THR A 681 -12.01 -36.93 28.68
C THR A 681 -11.58 -36.83 30.15
N VAL A 682 -10.64 -35.94 30.46
CA VAL A 682 -10.27 -35.57 31.85
C VAL A 682 -11.17 -34.48 32.44
N SER A 683 -12.15 -33.98 31.66
CA SER A 683 -13.12 -32.99 32.13
C SER A 683 -14.02 -33.56 33.23
N VAL A 684 -14.44 -32.69 34.15
CA VAL A 684 -15.28 -33.07 35.30
C VAL A 684 -16.64 -32.36 35.26
N ASP A 685 -17.68 -33.04 35.73
CA ASP A 685 -19.03 -32.50 35.89
C ASP A 685 -19.17 -31.72 37.21
N GLU A 686 -18.31 -30.71 37.38
CA GLU A 686 -18.34 -29.79 38.53
C GLU A 686 -18.63 -28.36 38.07
N GLU A 687 -19.15 -27.53 38.97
CA GLU A 687 -19.41 -26.11 38.71
C GLU A 687 -18.09 -25.33 38.51
N PRO A 688 -17.97 -24.49 37.46
CA PRO A 688 -16.79 -23.69 37.25
C PRO A 688 -16.58 -22.62 38.33
N THR A 689 -15.32 -22.27 38.61
CA THR A 689 -15.02 -21.08 39.43
C THR A 689 -15.32 -19.79 38.66
N ILE A 690 -15.49 -18.68 39.40
CA ILE A 690 -15.73 -17.37 38.81
C ILE A 690 -14.57 -16.96 37.90
N GLU A 691 -13.32 -17.24 38.28
CA GLU A 691 -12.12 -16.93 37.50
C GLU A 691 -12.07 -17.73 36.19
N GLN A 692 -12.49 -19.00 36.22
CA GLN A 692 -12.61 -19.83 35.03
C GLN A 692 -13.67 -19.27 34.06
N LEU A 693 -14.83 -18.85 34.59
CA LEU A 693 -15.90 -18.21 33.81
C LEU A 693 -15.42 -16.87 33.21
N ARG A 694 -14.73 -16.02 33.98
CA ARG A 694 -14.14 -14.77 33.46
C ARG A 694 -13.11 -15.02 32.36
N CYS A 695 -12.26 -16.03 32.51
CA CYS A 695 -11.28 -16.40 31.51
C CYS A 695 -11.95 -16.84 30.20
N LEU A 696 -12.93 -17.74 30.30
CA LEU A 696 -13.72 -18.21 29.16
C LEU A 696 -14.46 -17.07 28.47
N HIS A 697 -15.23 -16.26 29.20
CA HIS A 697 -16.08 -15.24 28.59
C HIS A 697 -15.28 -14.10 27.94
N ARG A 698 -14.07 -13.78 28.44
CA ARG A 698 -13.13 -12.89 27.75
C ARG A 698 -12.63 -13.49 26.44
N CYS A 699 -12.30 -14.78 26.43
CA CYS A 699 -11.94 -15.50 25.21
C CYS A 699 -13.10 -15.49 24.19
N ILE A 700 -14.33 -15.81 24.62
CA ILE A 700 -15.53 -15.78 23.76
C ILE A 700 -15.72 -14.39 23.15
N ALA A 701 -15.67 -13.33 23.97
CA ALA A 701 -15.84 -11.96 23.50
C ALA A 701 -14.79 -11.59 22.45
N LYS A 702 -13.51 -11.92 22.72
CA LYS A 702 -12.42 -11.59 21.80
C LYS A 702 -12.51 -12.37 20.50
N VAL A 703 -12.68 -13.69 20.54
CA VAL A 703 -12.78 -14.51 19.33
C VAL A 703 -13.97 -14.08 18.46
N THR A 704 -15.10 -13.73 19.08
CA THR A 704 -16.28 -13.20 18.36
C THR A 704 -15.93 -11.92 17.59
N GLU A 705 -15.33 -10.93 18.27
CA GLU A 705 -14.91 -9.66 17.69
C GLU A 705 -13.92 -9.86 16.53
N GLU A 706 -12.98 -10.80 16.70
CA GLU A 706 -11.93 -11.06 15.71
C GLU A 706 -12.46 -11.81 14.47
N ILE A 707 -13.42 -12.73 14.60
CA ILE A 707 -14.08 -13.35 13.43
C ILE A 707 -14.88 -12.29 12.66
N GLU A 708 -15.67 -11.46 13.35
CA GLU A 708 -16.47 -10.39 12.73
C GLU A 708 -15.59 -9.35 12.03
N GLY A 709 -14.42 -9.05 12.60
CA GLY A 709 -13.42 -8.18 12.00
C GLY A 709 -12.51 -8.85 10.95
N THR A 710 -12.67 -10.15 10.67
CA THR A 710 -11.78 -10.96 9.80
C THR A 710 -10.29 -10.94 10.21
N ARG A 711 -10.03 -10.78 11.50
CA ARG A 711 -8.70 -10.76 12.13
C ARG A 711 -8.41 -12.10 12.81
N PHE A 712 -8.39 -13.16 11.99
CA PHE A 712 -8.33 -14.54 12.49
C PHE A 712 -7.09 -14.86 13.33
N ASN A 713 -5.94 -14.26 13.02
CA ASN A 713 -4.67 -14.47 13.72
C ASN A 713 -4.77 -14.13 15.22
N THR A 714 -5.38 -12.99 15.55
CA THR A 714 -5.57 -12.52 16.93
C THR A 714 -6.66 -13.29 17.66
N GLY A 715 -7.66 -13.82 16.96
CA GLY A 715 -8.61 -14.79 17.51
C GLY A 715 -7.93 -16.09 17.95
N ILE A 716 -7.00 -16.61 17.13
CA ILE A 716 -6.18 -17.78 17.49
C ILE A 716 -5.29 -17.47 18.69
N SER A 717 -4.66 -16.29 18.75
CA SER A 717 -3.88 -15.86 19.93
C SER A 717 -4.71 -15.85 21.22
N ALA A 718 -5.95 -15.34 21.18
CA ALA A 718 -6.83 -15.35 22.35
C ALA A 718 -7.16 -16.78 22.84
N MET A 719 -7.36 -17.72 21.91
CA MET A 719 -7.55 -19.13 22.25
C MET A 719 -6.27 -19.77 22.84
N MET A 720 -5.09 -19.39 22.34
CA MET A 720 -3.81 -19.82 22.93
C MET A 720 -3.62 -19.28 24.35
N GLU A 721 -4.01 -18.03 24.62
CA GLU A 721 -3.99 -17.42 25.95
C GLU A 721 -4.94 -18.13 26.92
N PHE A 722 -6.17 -18.43 26.49
CA PHE A 722 -7.12 -19.23 27.25
C PHE A 722 -6.52 -20.60 27.60
N LEU A 723 -5.93 -21.29 26.61
CA LEU A 723 -5.30 -22.59 26.82
C LEU A 723 -4.17 -22.51 27.86
N ASN A 724 -3.34 -21.47 27.81
CA ASN A 724 -2.26 -21.26 28.78
C ASN A 724 -2.78 -21.03 30.20
N ALA A 725 -3.93 -20.37 30.37
CA ALA A 725 -4.58 -20.23 31.67
C ALA A 725 -5.17 -21.56 32.15
N ALA A 726 -5.87 -22.28 31.27
CA ALA A 726 -6.53 -23.54 31.60
C ALA A 726 -5.55 -24.65 32.02
N TYR A 727 -4.32 -24.65 31.48
CA TYR A 727 -3.27 -25.57 31.90
C TYR A 727 -2.81 -25.41 33.35
N LYS A 728 -3.13 -24.29 34.00
CA LYS A 728 -2.80 -24.02 35.40
C LYS A 728 -3.93 -24.39 36.37
N TRP A 729 -5.08 -24.82 35.86
CA TRP A 729 -6.22 -25.20 36.69
C TRP A 729 -6.09 -26.63 37.18
N ASP A 730 -6.48 -26.86 38.44
CA ASP A 730 -6.50 -28.20 39.03
C ASP A 730 -7.64 -29.06 38.46
N LYS A 731 -8.75 -28.42 38.06
CA LYS A 731 -9.94 -29.07 37.50
C LYS A 731 -10.39 -28.35 36.24
N HIS A 732 -10.94 -29.12 35.30
CA HIS A 732 -11.44 -28.66 34.01
C HIS A 732 -12.95 -28.93 33.90
N PRO A 733 -13.80 -28.01 34.37
CA PRO A 733 -15.25 -28.13 34.27
C PRO A 733 -15.70 -28.38 32.83
N ARG A 734 -16.55 -29.40 32.61
CA ARG A 734 -17.04 -29.78 31.29
C ARG A 734 -17.70 -28.60 30.57
N SER A 735 -18.53 -27.82 31.25
CA SER A 735 -19.24 -26.66 30.68
C SER A 735 -18.30 -25.58 30.11
N VAL A 736 -17.12 -25.39 30.70
CA VAL A 736 -16.10 -24.44 30.20
C VAL A 736 -15.35 -25.01 29.00
N ILE A 737 -15.01 -26.29 29.06
CA ILE A 737 -14.30 -26.99 27.97
C ILE A 737 -15.19 -27.10 26.73
N GLU A 738 -16.46 -27.45 26.88
CA GLU A 738 -17.45 -27.49 25.80
C GLU A 738 -17.54 -26.15 25.07
N ALA A 739 -17.67 -25.06 25.81
CA ALA A 739 -17.72 -23.72 25.22
C ALA A 739 -16.41 -23.38 24.45
N PHE A 740 -15.25 -23.79 24.96
CA PHE A 740 -13.99 -23.61 24.24
C PHE A 740 -13.89 -24.46 22.97
N VAL A 741 -14.35 -25.72 22.99
CA VAL A 741 -14.41 -26.58 21.80
C VAL A 741 -15.29 -25.96 20.71
N LEU A 742 -16.44 -25.39 21.10
CA LEU A 742 -17.30 -24.66 20.16
C LEU A 742 -16.63 -23.40 19.58
N LEU A 743 -15.85 -22.64 20.36
CA LEU A 743 -15.04 -21.52 19.85
C LEU A 743 -13.96 -21.96 18.85
N LEU A 744 -13.33 -23.10 19.10
CA LEU A 744 -12.28 -23.66 18.23
C LEU A 744 -12.83 -24.19 16.91
N SER A 745 -14.08 -24.66 16.91
CA SER A 745 -14.70 -25.38 15.79
C SER A 745 -14.70 -24.68 14.42
N PRO A 746 -14.80 -23.35 14.28
CA PRO A 746 -14.68 -22.71 12.96
C PRO A 746 -13.25 -22.84 12.39
N TYR A 747 -12.25 -22.85 13.26
CA TYR A 747 -10.82 -22.87 12.89
C TYR A 747 -10.31 -24.29 12.67
N ALA A 748 -10.53 -25.18 13.65
CA ALA A 748 -10.13 -26.59 13.64
C ALA A 748 -11.35 -27.52 13.77
N PRO A 749 -12.20 -27.62 12.71
CA PRO A 749 -13.45 -28.34 12.79
C PRO A 749 -13.28 -29.83 13.07
N HIS A 750 -12.24 -30.49 12.57
CA HIS A 750 -12.09 -31.95 12.71
C HIS A 750 -11.75 -32.33 14.15
N MET A 751 -10.76 -31.66 14.73
CA MET A 751 -10.38 -31.84 16.13
C MET A 751 -11.54 -31.47 17.06
N ALA A 752 -12.22 -30.35 16.79
CA ALA A 752 -13.33 -29.94 17.63
C ALA A 752 -14.48 -30.97 17.62
N GLU A 753 -14.81 -31.54 16.45
CA GLU A 753 -15.86 -32.55 16.32
C GLU A 753 -15.52 -33.83 17.10
N GLU A 754 -14.29 -34.29 17.00
CA GLU A 754 -13.80 -35.47 17.74
C GLU A 754 -13.80 -35.21 19.25
N LEU A 755 -13.34 -34.03 19.69
CA LEU A 755 -13.38 -33.64 21.11
C LEU A 755 -14.83 -33.56 21.64
N TRP A 756 -15.76 -33.05 20.82
CA TRP A 756 -17.18 -32.97 21.17
C TRP A 756 -17.80 -34.35 21.38
N SER A 757 -17.51 -35.30 20.50
CA SER A 757 -17.91 -36.71 20.65
C SER A 757 -17.37 -37.32 21.95
N ARG A 758 -16.06 -37.14 22.23
CA ARG A 758 -15.42 -37.66 23.46
C ARG A 758 -15.93 -37.00 24.75
N LEU A 759 -16.44 -35.78 24.67
CA LEU A 759 -17.14 -35.12 25.79
C LEU A 759 -18.51 -35.75 26.10
N GLY A 760 -18.99 -36.68 25.26
CA GLY A 760 -20.20 -37.47 25.48
C GLY A 760 -21.37 -37.10 24.56
N HIS A 761 -21.17 -36.19 23.61
CA HIS A 761 -22.23 -35.74 22.71
C HIS A 761 -22.43 -36.71 21.53
N THR A 762 -23.69 -37.04 21.25
CA THR A 762 -24.06 -37.93 20.14
C THR A 762 -24.45 -37.18 18.86
N LYS A 763 -24.64 -35.86 18.97
CA LYS A 763 -24.95 -34.98 17.83
C LYS A 763 -23.73 -34.15 17.47
N SER A 764 -23.63 -33.83 16.18
CA SER A 764 -22.53 -33.04 15.67
C SER A 764 -22.54 -31.61 16.21
N LEU A 765 -21.36 -31.06 16.53
CA LEU A 765 -21.21 -29.66 16.96
C LEU A 765 -21.62 -28.65 15.89
N ALA A 766 -21.77 -29.09 14.64
CA ALA A 766 -22.15 -28.22 13.52
C ALA A 766 -23.57 -27.65 13.67
N TYR A 767 -24.38 -28.24 14.55
CA TYR A 767 -25.75 -27.79 14.87
C TYR A 767 -25.83 -27.01 16.19
N GLU A 768 -24.72 -26.87 16.90
CA GLU A 768 -24.68 -26.16 18.18
C GLU A 768 -24.54 -24.64 17.98
N SER A 769 -25.02 -23.90 18.97
CA SER A 769 -24.96 -22.44 18.94
C SER A 769 -23.56 -21.93 19.27
N PHE A 770 -23.16 -20.84 18.63
CA PHE A 770 -21.88 -20.19 18.95
C PHE A 770 -21.94 -19.63 20.39
N PRO A 771 -20.92 -19.87 21.23
CA PRO A 771 -20.91 -19.40 22.61
C PRO A 771 -21.11 -17.88 22.69
N LYS A 772 -21.92 -17.43 23.67
CA LYS A 772 -22.16 -16.01 23.90
C LYS A 772 -21.43 -15.56 25.17
N ALA A 773 -20.70 -14.45 25.07
CA ALA A 773 -20.07 -13.85 26.25
C ALA A 773 -21.17 -13.32 27.17
N ASN A 774 -21.16 -13.70 28.44
CA ASN A 774 -22.05 -13.15 29.44
C ASN A 774 -21.41 -11.88 30.01
N PRO A 775 -22.03 -10.69 29.84
CA PRO A 775 -21.49 -9.42 30.33
C PRO A 775 -21.20 -9.40 31.84
N ALA A 776 -21.88 -10.22 32.64
CA ALA A 776 -21.64 -10.31 34.08
C ALA A 776 -20.22 -10.80 34.43
N TYR A 777 -19.64 -11.69 33.60
CA TYR A 777 -18.29 -12.20 33.78
C TYR A 777 -17.23 -11.41 32.99
N LEU A 778 -17.64 -10.39 32.24
CA LEU A 778 -16.73 -9.39 31.67
C LEU A 778 -16.44 -8.27 32.68
N LYS A 779 -17.16 -8.24 33.80
CA LYS A 779 -16.94 -7.33 34.93
C LYS A 779 -16.06 -8.00 35.98
N ASP A 780 -15.06 -7.28 36.45
CA ASP A 780 -14.24 -7.70 37.58
C ASP A 780 -14.98 -7.37 38.89
N SER A 781 -15.28 -8.37 39.74
CA SER A 781 -16.01 -8.18 41.02
C SER A 781 -15.11 -7.60 42.10
N THR A 782 -13.82 -7.82 41.96
CA THR A 782 -12.79 -7.21 42.76
C THR A 782 -11.76 -6.62 41.82
N VAL A 783 -11.41 -5.37 42.04
CA VAL A 783 -10.36 -4.70 41.31
C VAL A 783 -9.16 -4.58 42.24
N VAL A 784 -8.00 -5.00 41.75
CA VAL A 784 -6.73 -4.75 42.45
C VAL A 784 -6.48 -3.25 42.37
N LEU A 785 -6.76 -2.55 43.47
CA LEU A 785 -6.68 -1.10 43.55
C LEU A 785 -5.29 -0.70 44.04
N PRO A 786 -4.42 -0.14 43.18
CA PRO A 786 -3.16 0.41 43.63
C PRO A 786 -3.39 1.55 44.62
N VAL A 787 -2.78 1.45 45.80
CA VAL A 787 -2.80 2.50 46.83
C VAL A 787 -1.54 3.32 46.73
N GLN A 788 -1.71 4.62 46.51
CA GLN A 788 -0.66 5.61 46.50
C GLN A 788 -0.70 6.48 47.75
N ILE A 789 0.46 6.88 48.23
CA ILE A 789 0.58 7.90 49.27
C ILE A 789 1.46 9.02 48.73
N ASN A 790 0.88 10.23 48.64
CA ASN A 790 1.46 11.37 47.95
C ASN A 790 1.90 11.05 46.51
N GLY A 791 1.09 10.29 45.76
CA GLY A 791 1.32 9.96 44.35
C GLY A 791 2.31 8.83 44.08
N LYS A 792 2.83 8.13 45.11
CA LYS A 792 3.68 6.94 44.95
C LYS A 792 2.92 5.68 45.37
N THR A 793 2.81 4.69 44.50
CA THR A 793 2.20 3.38 44.81
C THR A 793 3.00 2.70 45.93
N ARG A 794 2.33 2.41 47.04
CA ARG A 794 2.92 1.76 48.23
C ARG A 794 2.49 0.32 48.41
N GLY A 795 1.43 -0.08 47.71
CA GLY A 795 0.88 -1.42 47.71
C GLY A 795 -0.39 -1.46 46.87
N THR A 796 -1.08 -2.58 46.96
CA THR A 796 -2.38 -2.79 46.33
C THR A 796 -3.32 -3.33 47.40
N ILE A 797 -4.57 -2.89 47.39
CA ILE A 797 -5.65 -3.50 48.16
C ILE A 797 -6.65 -4.10 47.19
N GLU A 798 -7.25 -5.23 47.54
CA GLU A 798 -8.37 -5.77 46.79
C GLU A 798 -9.66 -5.10 47.27
N VAL A 799 -10.42 -4.52 46.34
CA VAL A 799 -11.67 -3.83 46.65
C VAL A 799 -12.77 -4.26 45.69
N GLU A 800 -14.02 -4.24 46.15
CA GLU A 800 -15.18 -4.42 45.29
C GLU A 800 -15.33 -3.24 44.30
N GLU A 801 -15.94 -3.44 43.13
CA GLU A 801 -16.17 -2.38 42.13
C GLU A 801 -16.99 -1.20 42.72
N THR A 802 -17.85 -1.49 43.70
CA THR A 802 -18.68 -0.53 44.44
C THR A 802 -18.05 0.02 45.71
N CYS A 803 -16.78 -0.31 45.98
CA CYS A 803 -16.06 0.15 47.16
C CYS A 803 -16.06 1.68 47.24
N THR A 804 -16.46 2.23 48.38
CA THR A 804 -16.48 3.68 48.56
C THR A 804 -15.07 4.21 48.83
N GLU A 805 -14.87 5.53 48.64
CA GLU A 805 -13.60 6.18 48.99
C GLU A 805 -13.21 5.92 50.46
N GLU A 806 -14.19 5.94 51.38
CA GLU A 806 -13.98 5.69 52.81
C GLU A 806 -13.60 4.22 53.08
N ASP A 807 -14.29 3.26 52.49
CA ASP A 807 -13.99 1.83 52.68
C ASP A 807 -12.62 1.48 52.11
N ALA A 808 -12.29 2.00 50.92
CA ALA A 808 -10.97 1.82 50.30
C ALA A 808 -9.86 2.42 51.19
N PHE A 809 -10.10 3.59 51.79
CA PHE A 809 -9.17 4.22 52.72
C PHE A 809 -9.01 3.42 54.02
N ILE A 810 -10.11 2.92 54.60
CA ILE A 810 -10.07 2.07 55.80
C ILE A 810 -9.28 0.79 55.54
N LEU A 811 -9.50 0.14 54.40
CA LEU A 811 -8.75 -1.06 53.99
C LEU A 811 -7.25 -0.74 53.83
N ALA A 812 -6.91 0.39 53.20
CA ALA A 812 -5.54 0.85 53.09
C ALA A 812 -4.91 1.21 54.46
N SER A 813 -5.68 1.74 55.41
CA SER A 813 -5.20 2.09 56.76
C SER A 813 -5.03 0.88 57.68
N ARG A 814 -5.70 -0.24 57.39
CA ARG A 814 -5.59 -1.49 58.17
C ARG A 814 -4.57 -2.48 57.59
N ASP A 815 -4.19 -2.31 56.33
CA ASP A 815 -3.14 -3.12 55.70
C ASP A 815 -1.77 -2.85 56.36
N GLU A 816 -1.11 -3.89 56.86
CA GLU A 816 0.15 -3.77 57.61
C GLU A 816 1.29 -3.09 56.83
N LYS A 817 1.28 -3.18 55.50
CA LYS A 817 2.31 -2.56 54.65
C LYS A 817 1.99 -1.09 54.37
N LEU A 818 0.72 -0.70 54.36
CA LEU A 818 0.25 0.64 54.03
C LEU A 818 0.02 1.52 55.28
N SER A 819 -0.46 0.94 56.38
CA SER A 819 -0.79 1.63 57.64
C SER A 819 0.37 2.42 58.21
N LYS A 820 1.60 1.88 58.15
CA LYS A 820 2.84 2.54 58.60
C LYS A 820 3.14 3.88 57.91
N TYR A 821 2.54 4.15 56.75
CA TYR A 821 2.69 5.41 56.04
C TYR A 821 1.57 6.41 56.35
N LEU A 822 0.48 5.96 56.98
CA LEU A 822 -0.70 6.74 57.33
C LEU A 822 -0.75 7.06 58.84
N ASP A 823 -0.20 6.18 59.69
CA ASP A 823 -0.14 6.35 61.13
C ASP A 823 0.63 7.62 61.55
N GLY A 824 -0.02 8.46 62.37
CA GLY A 824 0.56 9.69 62.91
C GLY A 824 0.73 10.83 61.90
N GLN A 825 0.21 10.71 60.69
CA GLN A 825 0.28 11.73 59.62
C GLN A 825 -1.10 12.37 59.39
N SER A 826 -1.15 13.69 59.19
CA SER A 826 -2.41 14.37 58.86
C SER A 826 -2.73 14.23 57.37
N VAL A 827 -3.91 13.66 57.06
CA VAL A 827 -4.40 13.50 55.69
C VAL A 827 -4.92 14.83 55.17
N LYS A 828 -4.28 15.34 54.11
CA LYS A 828 -4.64 16.59 53.43
C LYS A 828 -5.77 16.40 52.42
N LYS A 829 -5.71 15.31 51.65
CA LYS A 829 -6.68 15.02 50.58
C LYS A 829 -6.65 13.54 50.20
N ILE A 830 -7.79 12.91 50.04
CA ILE A 830 -7.90 11.58 49.44
C ILE A 830 -8.37 11.77 47.99
N ILE A 831 -7.76 11.02 47.07
CA ILE A 831 -8.12 11.00 45.65
C ILE A 831 -8.42 9.56 45.31
N TYR A 832 -9.71 9.23 45.30
CA TYR A 832 -10.19 7.91 44.90
C TYR A 832 -10.74 7.97 43.47
N VAL A 833 -10.25 7.07 42.62
CA VAL A 833 -10.82 6.80 41.30
C VAL A 833 -11.35 5.37 41.32
N PRO A 834 -12.69 5.19 41.32
CA PRO A 834 -13.32 3.87 41.40
C PRO A 834 -12.73 2.89 40.39
N GLY A 835 -12.36 1.69 40.86
CA GLY A 835 -11.77 0.62 40.05
C GLY A 835 -10.41 0.96 39.40
N LYS A 836 -9.72 2.04 39.81
CA LYS A 836 -8.41 2.41 39.22
C LYS A 836 -7.33 2.72 40.23
N ILE A 837 -7.58 3.58 41.22
CA ILE A 837 -6.55 4.00 42.17
C ILE A 837 -7.12 4.64 43.44
N LEU A 838 -6.46 4.43 44.58
CA LEU A 838 -6.66 5.22 45.80
C LEU A 838 -5.36 5.98 46.09
N ASN A 839 -5.37 7.31 46.10
CA ASN A 839 -4.19 8.12 46.43
C ASN A 839 -4.45 9.01 47.64
N VAL A 840 -3.75 8.74 48.74
CA VAL A 840 -3.84 9.50 49.98
C VAL A 840 -2.73 10.56 50.03
N VAL A 841 -3.12 11.83 50.04
CA VAL A 841 -2.21 12.97 50.14
C VAL A 841 -2.12 13.40 51.60
N LEU A 842 -0.90 13.41 52.15
CA LEU A 842 -0.60 13.78 53.55
C LEU A 842 0.04 15.18 53.60
N ASP A 843 -0.17 15.94 54.67
CA ASP A 843 0.50 17.23 54.87
C ASP A 843 2.01 17.04 55.03
N ARG A 844 2.78 17.68 54.17
CA ARG A 844 4.24 17.60 54.21
C ARG A 844 4.80 18.67 55.14
N LYS A 845 5.33 18.26 56.30
CA LYS A 845 6.44 18.98 56.93
C LYS A 845 7.66 18.87 55.99
N ASN A 846 8.21 20.02 55.63
CA ASN A 846 9.29 20.21 54.67
C ASN A 846 10.51 19.31 54.96
N ILE A 847 10.60 18.18 54.27
CA ILE A 847 11.83 17.39 54.13
C ILE A 847 11.94 16.93 52.68
N LYS A 848 13.10 17.22 52.09
CA LYS A 848 13.56 16.80 50.75
C LYS A 848 13.52 15.27 50.62
N THR A 849 12.95 14.75 49.52
CA THR A 849 13.28 13.42 48.96
C THR A 849 12.73 13.29 47.52
N PRO A 850 13.33 12.42 46.67
CA PRO A 850 13.40 12.59 45.22
C PRO A 850 12.26 11.90 44.46
N HIS A 851 11.94 12.48 43.30
CA HIS A 851 11.19 11.82 42.23
C HIS A 851 12.15 10.88 41.48
N LYS A 852 11.87 9.58 41.46
CA LYS A 852 12.37 8.72 40.38
C LYS A 852 11.45 9.01 39.19
N ALA A 853 11.92 9.84 38.27
CA ALA A 853 11.20 10.16 37.04
C ALA A 853 11.03 8.88 36.19
N LEU A 854 9.92 8.77 35.44
CA LEU A 854 9.87 7.86 34.31
C LEU A 854 10.91 8.37 33.29
N LEU A 855 12.03 7.66 33.18
CA LEU A 855 13.09 7.96 32.20
C LEU A 855 12.78 7.27 30.88
N ASN A 856 13.19 7.87 29.75
CA ASN A 856 13.14 7.22 28.44
C ASN A 856 14.29 6.19 28.29
N GLU A 857 14.27 5.38 27.22
CA GLU A 857 15.27 4.30 27.02
C GLU A 857 16.71 4.82 26.95
N ILE A 858 16.95 5.96 26.29
CA ILE A 858 18.28 6.57 26.23
C ILE A 858 18.71 7.00 27.64
N ASP A 859 17.90 7.80 28.33
CA ASP A 859 18.22 8.30 29.67
C ASP A 859 18.42 7.12 30.64
N SER A 860 17.55 6.11 30.57
CA SER A 860 17.60 4.93 31.45
C SER A 860 18.91 4.14 31.31
N CYS A 861 19.56 4.22 30.15
CA CYS A 861 20.81 3.51 29.86
C CYS A 861 22.02 4.12 30.59
N TRP A 862 22.02 5.43 30.88
CA TRP A 862 23.21 6.09 31.42
C TRP A 862 22.97 7.07 32.59
N ILE A 863 21.80 7.71 32.70
CA ILE A 863 21.56 8.81 33.64
C ILE A 863 21.67 8.36 35.11
N ALA A 864 21.13 7.18 35.41
CA ALA A 864 21.12 6.60 36.76
C ALA A 864 22.49 6.07 37.22
N ASN A 865 23.48 6.07 36.33
CA ASN A 865 24.79 5.52 36.63
C ASN A 865 25.67 6.55 37.35
N SER A 866 25.87 6.37 38.65
CA SER A 866 26.73 7.25 39.45
C SER A 866 28.21 7.21 39.06
N ASN A 867 28.65 6.22 38.28
CA ASN A 867 30.02 6.11 37.76
C ASN A 867 30.18 6.62 36.31
N TRP A 868 29.18 7.34 35.78
CA TRP A 868 29.18 7.86 34.41
C TRP A 868 30.46 8.61 34.05
N ALA A 869 31.09 9.34 34.98
CA ALA A 869 32.30 10.11 34.72
C ALA A 869 33.51 9.21 34.39
N SER A 870 33.68 8.11 35.14
CA SER A 870 34.72 7.10 34.90
C SER A 870 34.40 6.17 33.73
N ASN A 871 33.12 5.98 33.41
CA ASN A 871 32.65 5.12 32.31
C ASN A 871 31.95 5.91 31.19
N ARG A 872 32.45 7.11 30.90
CA ARG A 872 31.71 8.08 30.07
C ARG A 872 31.46 7.60 28.64
N GLN A 873 32.40 6.82 28.10
CA GLN A 873 32.31 6.29 26.74
C GLN A 873 31.20 5.26 26.55
N ALA A 874 30.69 4.65 27.65
CA ALA A 874 29.54 3.74 27.58
C ALA A 874 28.26 4.44 27.10
N LEU A 875 28.19 5.78 27.14
CA LEU A 875 27.09 6.54 26.54
C LEU A 875 26.85 6.16 25.07
N ALA A 876 27.91 5.87 24.32
CA ALA A 876 27.80 5.51 22.90
C ALA A 876 26.97 4.22 22.66
N ASP A 877 26.82 3.36 23.68
CA ASP A 877 25.97 2.16 23.60
C ASP A 877 24.48 2.45 23.76
N CYS A 878 24.12 3.66 24.19
CA CYS A 878 22.74 4.09 24.39
C CYS A 878 22.11 4.68 23.12
N ALA A 879 22.84 4.78 22.01
CA ALA A 879 22.33 5.30 20.75
C ALA A 879 21.25 4.38 20.17
N ILE A 880 20.14 4.96 19.73
CA ILE A 880 18.97 4.23 19.19
C ILE A 880 18.60 4.71 17.79
N GLY A 881 17.60 4.08 17.18
CA GLY A 881 17.08 4.45 15.86
C GLY A 881 18.10 4.23 14.74
N PHE A 882 18.03 5.06 13.70
CA PHE A 882 18.93 4.96 12.54
C PHE A 882 20.39 5.32 12.87
N GLY A 883 20.62 6.19 13.85
CA GLY A 883 21.93 6.56 14.37
C GLY A 883 22.50 5.62 15.43
N LYS A 884 21.89 4.43 15.67
CA LYS A 884 22.33 3.48 16.71
C LYS A 884 23.79 3.02 16.63
N TYR A 885 24.43 3.19 15.47
CA TYR A 885 25.85 2.86 15.27
C TYR A 885 26.77 4.07 15.35
N ALA A 886 26.30 5.24 15.80
CA ALA A 886 27.12 6.42 16.05
C ALA A 886 28.03 6.17 17.26
N ILE A 887 29.11 5.41 17.08
CA ILE A 887 30.04 5.07 18.15
C ILE A 887 30.90 6.26 18.60
N GLY A 888 30.98 7.33 17.80
CA GLY A 888 31.77 8.51 18.16
C GLY A 888 33.25 8.18 18.36
N GLY A 889 33.86 8.82 19.33
CA GLY A 889 35.22 8.53 19.80
C GLY A 889 35.31 7.38 20.81
N LYS A 890 34.33 6.47 20.84
CA LYS A 890 34.37 5.27 21.71
C LYS A 890 35.64 4.47 21.42
N TYR A 891 36.30 3.99 22.47
CA TYR A 891 37.64 3.35 22.43
C TYR A 891 38.81 4.30 22.14
N GLY A 892 38.55 5.58 21.84
CA GLY A 892 39.57 6.61 21.69
C GLY A 892 40.07 7.16 23.03
N ALA A 893 41.12 7.97 22.97
CA ALA A 893 41.63 8.67 24.17
C ALA A 893 40.65 9.77 24.62
N ILE A 894 40.61 10.04 25.92
CA ILE A 894 39.89 11.19 26.46
C ILE A 894 40.73 12.45 26.21
N TYR A 895 40.16 13.40 25.49
CA TYR A 895 40.75 14.72 25.26
C TYR A 895 40.02 15.76 26.11
N THR A 896 40.76 16.53 26.91
CA THR A 896 40.16 17.54 27.79
C THR A 896 40.40 18.95 27.24
N VAL A 897 39.31 19.65 26.95
CA VAL A 897 39.30 21.06 26.60
C VAL A 897 39.48 21.87 27.88
N THR A 898 40.54 22.66 27.93
CA THR A 898 40.93 23.52 29.06
C THR A 898 40.89 25.01 28.72
N ASP A 899 40.89 25.31 27.42
CA ASP A 899 40.93 26.64 26.85
C ASP A 899 39.72 26.84 25.91
N SER A 900 38.98 27.92 26.12
CA SER A 900 37.78 28.27 25.35
C SER A 900 38.08 29.11 24.11
N SER A 901 39.34 29.49 23.89
CA SER A 901 39.77 30.19 22.68
C SER A 901 39.67 29.30 21.44
N ASP A 902 39.48 29.95 20.29
CA ASP A 902 39.40 29.30 18.99
C ASP A 902 40.37 29.98 18.03
N ASP A 903 41.22 29.18 17.35
CA ASP A 903 42.11 29.65 16.29
C ASP A 903 41.96 28.69 15.10
N PRO A 904 41.33 29.11 14.00
CA PRO A 904 41.05 28.25 12.86
C PRO A 904 42.30 27.91 12.02
N ILE A 905 43.39 28.64 12.20
CA ILE A 905 44.64 28.48 11.43
C ILE A 905 45.62 27.58 12.20
N ASN A 906 45.83 27.91 13.48
CA ASN A 906 46.78 27.24 14.36
C ASN A 906 46.12 26.89 15.71
N PRO A 907 45.15 25.95 15.70
CA PRO A 907 44.49 25.55 16.94
C PRO A 907 45.51 25.00 17.92
N LYS A 908 45.42 25.42 19.18
CA LYS A 908 46.37 25.04 20.23
C LYS A 908 45.89 23.79 20.97
N PRO A 909 46.79 22.89 21.41
CA PRO A 909 46.43 21.84 22.35
C PRO A 909 45.72 22.43 23.59
N GLY A 910 44.62 21.80 24.02
CA GLY A 910 43.73 22.30 25.05
C GLY A 910 42.45 22.99 24.55
N THR A 911 42.37 23.35 23.26
CA THR A 911 41.16 23.96 22.65
C THR A 911 40.21 22.92 22.04
N LEU A 912 38.92 23.25 21.92
CA LEU A 912 37.94 22.37 21.28
C LEU A 912 38.31 22.04 19.83
N ARG A 913 38.67 23.06 19.04
CA ARG A 913 39.06 22.87 17.64
C ARG A 913 40.22 21.90 17.50
N TYR A 914 41.28 22.06 18.29
CA TYR A 914 42.42 21.15 18.22
C TYR A 914 41.99 19.70 18.41
N GLY A 915 41.17 19.40 19.42
CA GLY A 915 40.68 18.04 19.67
C GLY A 915 39.82 17.50 18.54
N VAL A 916 38.92 18.31 17.99
CA VAL A 916 38.00 17.91 16.91
C VAL A 916 38.74 17.59 15.61
N ILE A 917 39.77 18.37 15.26
CA ILE A 917 40.51 18.20 14.00
C ILE A 917 41.55 17.08 14.04
N GLN A 918 41.66 16.31 15.12
CA GLN A 918 42.60 15.19 15.15
C GLN A 918 42.12 14.01 14.28
N THR A 919 43.06 13.25 13.72
CA THR A 919 42.75 12.04 12.93
C THR A 919 42.33 10.86 13.82
N GLN A 920 42.99 10.68 14.97
CA GLN A 920 42.68 9.59 15.90
C GLN A 920 41.29 9.72 16.53
N PRO A 921 40.61 8.62 16.89
CA PRO A 921 39.36 8.65 17.66
C PRO A 921 39.55 9.37 19.00
N LEU A 922 38.67 10.33 19.32
CA LEU A 922 38.75 11.09 20.57
C LEU A 922 37.39 11.29 21.22
N TRP A 923 37.35 11.08 22.54
CA TRP A 923 36.24 11.45 23.40
C TRP A 923 36.55 12.79 24.07
N ILE A 924 35.94 13.86 23.57
CA ILE A 924 36.24 15.24 23.95
C ILE A 924 35.36 15.66 25.12
N ILE A 925 35.99 16.15 26.18
CA ILE A 925 35.39 16.53 27.45
C ILE A 925 35.88 17.93 27.82
N PHE A 926 35.26 18.54 28.82
CA PHE A 926 35.56 19.92 29.21
C PHE A 926 35.96 19.98 30.69
N SER A 927 37.01 20.76 31.01
CA SER A 927 37.55 20.81 32.39
C SER A 927 36.76 21.73 33.33
N LYS A 928 36.00 22.66 32.77
CA LYS A 928 35.23 23.69 33.49
C LYS A 928 34.10 24.20 32.61
N ASP A 929 33.16 24.92 33.23
CA ASP A 929 32.15 25.68 32.51
C ASP A 929 32.82 26.65 31.53
N MET A 930 32.35 26.72 30.29
CA MET A 930 32.92 27.61 29.28
C MET A 930 31.93 28.00 28.19
N VAL A 931 32.11 29.23 27.70
CA VAL A 931 31.48 29.75 26.49
C VAL A 931 32.56 29.81 25.42
N ILE A 932 32.31 29.13 24.30
CA ILE A 932 33.21 29.03 23.16
C ILE A 932 32.58 29.83 22.02
N THR A 933 33.25 30.90 21.61
CA THR A 933 32.91 31.63 20.39
C THR A 933 33.85 31.18 19.29
N LEU A 934 33.31 30.42 18.35
CA LEU A 934 34.06 29.96 17.18
C LEU A 934 34.36 31.16 16.27
N GLU A 935 35.58 31.24 15.72
CA GLU A 935 35.93 32.27 14.75
C GLU A 935 35.53 31.88 13.32
N ASN A 936 35.56 30.57 13.03
CA ASN A 936 35.09 29.93 11.80
C ASN A 936 34.34 28.63 12.16
N GLU A 937 33.65 28.02 11.19
CA GLU A 937 32.95 26.75 11.44
C GLU A 937 33.86 25.69 12.07
N LEU A 938 33.31 24.90 12.98
CA LEU A 938 34.01 23.78 13.58
C LEU A 938 33.76 22.52 12.74
N ILE A 939 34.69 22.22 11.83
CA ILE A 939 34.61 21.05 10.94
C ILE A 939 34.99 19.80 11.73
N MET A 940 34.04 18.89 11.90
CA MET A 940 34.21 17.64 12.63
C MET A 940 34.86 16.55 11.79
N ASN A 941 35.81 15.82 12.37
CA ASN A 941 36.31 14.56 11.83
C ASN A 941 35.49 13.36 12.29
N SER A 942 35.65 12.23 11.60
CA SER A 942 35.09 10.94 12.01
C SER A 942 35.60 10.51 13.39
N TYR A 943 34.80 9.66 14.05
CA TYR A 943 35.10 9.06 15.35
C TYR A 943 35.36 10.09 16.46
N LYS A 944 34.49 11.09 16.54
CA LYS A 944 34.57 12.15 17.55
C LYS A 944 33.32 12.19 18.40
N THR A 945 33.50 12.38 19.69
CA THR A 945 32.41 12.67 20.62
C THR A 945 32.68 14.01 21.30
N ILE A 946 31.73 14.93 21.27
CA ILE A 946 31.72 16.11 22.16
C ILE A 946 30.77 15.78 23.32
N ASP A 947 31.30 15.66 24.54
CA ASP A 947 30.58 15.26 25.74
C ASP A 947 30.65 16.38 26.80
N GLY A 948 29.57 17.15 26.90
CA GLY A 948 29.42 18.24 27.87
C GLY A 948 29.10 17.79 29.30
N ARG A 949 28.90 16.48 29.56
CA ARG A 949 28.48 16.05 30.90
C ARG A 949 29.52 16.41 31.97
N GLY A 950 29.03 17.08 33.02
CA GLY A 950 29.81 17.46 34.19
C GLY A 950 30.03 18.97 34.31
N VAL A 951 29.86 19.72 33.21
CA VAL A 951 30.10 21.16 33.14
C VAL A 951 29.12 21.82 32.17
N LYS A 952 28.97 23.14 32.24
CA LYS A 952 28.14 23.90 31.31
C LYS A 952 28.97 24.37 30.13
N VAL A 953 28.63 23.91 28.94
CA VAL A 953 29.33 24.27 27.70
C VAL A 953 28.36 24.94 26.76
N GLU A 954 28.71 26.16 26.34
CA GLU A 954 27.95 26.94 25.39
C GLU A 954 28.82 27.22 24.16
N ILE A 955 28.30 26.96 22.97
CA ILE A 955 28.87 27.42 21.71
C ILE A 955 27.94 28.51 21.19
N SER A 956 28.42 29.75 21.20
CA SER A 956 27.56 30.89 20.89
C SER A 956 28.29 32.08 20.28
N ASN A 957 27.52 32.97 19.66
CA ASN A 957 27.98 34.24 19.09
C ASN A 957 28.94 34.16 17.90
N GLY A 958 29.28 32.95 17.46
CA GLY A 958 30.15 32.63 16.31
C GLY A 958 29.51 31.61 15.35
N PRO A 959 30.26 31.07 14.38
CA PRO A 959 29.75 30.10 13.41
C PRO A 959 29.42 28.72 13.98
N CYS A 960 28.88 27.84 13.13
CA CYS A 960 28.27 26.57 13.51
C CYS A 960 29.24 25.40 13.67
N ILE A 961 28.72 24.26 14.12
CA ILE A 961 29.39 22.96 14.01
C ILE A 961 29.01 22.34 12.65
N THR A 962 30.00 21.84 11.91
CA THR A 962 29.80 21.23 10.60
C THR A 962 30.35 19.81 10.59
N ILE A 963 29.49 18.84 10.27
CA ILE A 963 29.82 17.42 10.12
C ILE A 963 29.74 17.10 8.63
N GLN A 964 30.87 17.07 7.94
CA GLN A 964 30.92 16.96 6.48
C GLN A 964 31.82 15.80 6.04
N TYR A 965 31.31 14.94 5.15
CA TYR A 965 32.05 13.77 4.59
C TYR A 965 32.66 12.82 5.64
N VAL A 966 32.03 12.72 6.81
CA VAL A 966 32.57 11.94 7.94
C VAL A 966 31.51 11.01 8.52
N SER A 967 31.91 10.11 9.41
CA SER A 967 30.99 9.19 10.06
C SER A 967 31.35 8.91 11.51
N TYR A 968 30.40 8.38 12.28
CA TYR A 968 30.58 8.02 13.68
C TYR A 968 30.87 9.26 14.55
N VAL A 969 29.90 10.16 14.65
CA VAL A 969 30.01 11.41 15.43
C VAL A 969 28.91 11.47 16.48
N ILE A 970 29.28 11.86 17.70
CA ILE A 970 28.34 12.12 18.79
C ILE A 970 28.49 13.58 19.26
N ILE A 971 27.40 14.31 19.37
CA ILE A 971 27.33 15.61 20.04
C ILE A 971 26.35 15.46 21.20
N HIS A 972 26.83 15.64 22.43
CA HIS A 972 26.04 15.36 23.62
C HIS A 972 26.21 16.41 24.72
N GLY A 973 25.09 16.90 25.25
CA GLY A 973 25.06 17.64 26.51
C GLY A 973 25.60 19.07 26.44
N ILE A 974 25.51 19.75 25.29
CA ILE A 974 25.99 21.14 25.11
C ILE A 974 24.88 22.09 24.66
N SER A 975 25.05 23.37 24.91
CA SER A 975 24.17 24.43 24.42
C SER A 975 24.78 25.08 23.17
N ILE A 976 23.99 25.24 22.10
CA ILE A 976 24.40 25.89 20.86
C ILE A 976 23.35 26.93 20.50
N HIS A 977 23.71 28.21 20.53
CA HIS A 977 22.75 29.29 20.29
C HIS A 977 23.40 30.58 19.80
N ASP A 978 22.60 31.50 19.27
CA ASP A 978 23.09 32.79 18.76
C ASP A 978 24.21 32.62 17.70
N CYS A 979 24.15 31.54 16.92
CA CYS A 979 25.11 31.26 15.86
C CYS A 979 24.97 32.26 14.70
N LYS A 980 26.11 32.65 14.13
CA LYS A 980 26.22 33.65 13.07
C LYS A 980 26.80 33.04 11.79
N PRO A 981 26.52 33.62 10.61
CA PRO A 981 27.16 33.22 9.37
C PRO A 981 28.68 33.29 9.48
N GLY A 982 29.34 32.30 8.91
CA GLY A 982 30.79 32.12 8.92
C GLY A 982 31.45 32.85 7.76
N LYS A 983 32.72 33.21 7.93
CA LYS A 983 33.49 33.85 6.86
C LYS A 983 33.82 32.84 5.76
N SER A 984 33.80 33.25 4.50
CA SER A 984 34.25 32.45 3.37
C SER A 984 35.75 32.16 3.49
N GLY A 985 36.15 30.88 3.46
CA GLY A 985 37.57 30.50 3.54
C GLY A 985 37.79 29.00 3.71
N LEU A 986 39.03 28.56 3.51
CA LEU A 986 39.45 27.19 3.82
C LEU A 986 39.55 27.02 5.33
N VAL A 987 38.72 26.15 5.89
CA VAL A 987 38.79 25.81 7.31
C VAL A 987 39.61 24.53 7.46
N ARG A 988 40.69 24.60 8.24
CA ARG A 988 41.63 23.49 8.43
C ARG A 988 40.98 22.37 9.26
N SER A 989 40.75 21.20 8.66
CA SER A 989 40.15 20.02 9.31
C SER A 989 41.13 18.87 9.57
N THR A 990 42.15 18.63 8.72
CA THR A 990 43.40 17.83 8.89
C THR A 990 44.30 18.09 7.65
N PRO A 991 45.52 17.52 7.54
CA PRO A 991 46.22 17.42 6.25
C PRO A 991 45.44 16.64 5.17
N GLU A 992 44.65 15.62 5.55
CA GLU A 992 43.93 14.74 4.59
C GLU A 992 42.45 15.08 4.37
N HIS A 993 41.85 15.95 5.19
CA HIS A 993 40.45 16.38 5.08
C HIS A 993 40.42 17.91 5.07
N VAL A 994 39.88 18.51 4.01
CA VAL A 994 39.73 19.96 3.86
C VAL A 994 38.27 20.27 3.55
N GLY A 995 37.58 20.93 4.47
CA GLY A 995 36.24 21.48 4.24
C GLY A 995 36.34 22.77 3.44
N HIS A 996 35.76 22.79 2.23
CA HIS A 996 35.56 24.01 1.46
C HIS A 996 34.08 24.41 1.51
N ARG A 997 33.73 25.37 2.39
CA ARG A 997 32.39 25.99 2.40
C ARG A 997 32.53 27.46 1.95
N GLN A 998 31.75 27.87 0.94
CA GLN A 998 31.76 29.25 0.43
C GLN A 998 31.16 30.27 1.42
N GLY A 999 30.63 29.82 2.55
CA GLY A 999 30.09 30.58 3.67
C GLY A 999 29.22 29.66 4.52
N SER A 1000 29.27 29.79 5.85
CA SER A 1000 28.28 29.15 6.72
C SER A 1000 27.02 30.00 6.73
N ASP A 1001 25.86 29.38 6.55
CA ASP A 1001 24.57 30.10 6.51
C ASP A 1001 24.12 30.52 7.93
N GLY A 1002 24.81 30.05 8.97
CA GLY A 1002 24.58 30.42 10.36
C GLY A 1002 23.66 29.45 11.11
N ASP A 1003 23.65 28.18 10.71
CA ASP A 1003 22.96 27.10 11.43
C ASP A 1003 23.59 26.84 12.81
N ALA A 1004 23.00 26.00 13.65
CA ALA A 1004 23.69 25.52 14.86
C ALA A 1004 24.59 24.31 14.54
N ILE A 1005 24.02 23.31 13.86
CA ILE A 1005 24.70 22.08 13.42
C ILE A 1005 24.31 21.79 11.97
N SER A 1006 25.28 21.71 11.07
CA SER A 1006 25.05 21.33 9.68
C SER A 1006 25.72 19.98 9.37
N ILE A 1007 25.00 19.04 8.76
CA ILE A 1007 25.43 17.66 8.46
C ILE A 1007 25.34 17.40 6.96
N PHE A 1008 26.48 17.10 6.33
CA PHE A 1008 26.64 16.97 4.88
C PHE A 1008 27.30 15.64 4.52
N SER A 1009 26.73 14.87 3.60
CA SER A 1009 27.32 13.63 3.08
C SER A 1009 27.91 12.72 4.17
N SER A 1010 27.25 12.66 5.32
CA SER A 1010 27.78 12.01 6.54
C SER A 1010 26.85 10.92 7.04
N SER A 1011 27.37 9.97 7.81
CA SER A 1011 26.57 8.86 8.33
C SER A 1011 26.90 8.45 9.76
N TYR A 1012 25.96 7.82 10.45
CA TYR A 1012 26.11 7.40 11.86
C TYR A 1012 26.43 8.59 12.77
N VAL A 1013 25.51 9.55 12.80
CA VAL A 1013 25.59 10.75 13.64
C VAL A 1013 24.49 10.73 14.70
N TRP A 1014 24.86 11.08 15.93
CA TRP A 1014 23.93 11.19 17.05
C TRP A 1014 24.06 12.55 17.75
N VAL A 1015 22.96 13.32 17.78
CA VAL A 1015 22.87 14.60 18.50
C VAL A 1015 21.88 14.43 19.65
N ASP A 1016 22.39 14.52 20.88
CA ASP A 1016 21.67 14.12 22.08
C ASP A 1016 21.78 15.14 23.23
N HIS A 1017 20.71 15.38 23.98
CA HIS A 1017 20.73 16.26 25.16
C HIS A 1017 21.33 17.67 24.91
N CYS A 1018 21.16 18.23 23.71
CA CYS A 1018 21.61 19.57 23.39
C CYS A 1018 20.50 20.61 23.56
N TYR A 1019 20.88 21.85 23.87
CA TYR A 1019 19.98 23.00 23.85
C TYR A 1019 20.27 23.81 22.58
N LEU A 1020 19.25 24.08 21.77
CA LEU A 1020 19.41 24.80 20.49
C LEU A 1020 18.38 25.95 20.36
N ALA A 1021 18.86 27.17 20.10
CA ALA A 1021 18.01 28.36 19.99
C ALA A 1021 18.67 29.52 19.24
N SER A 1022 17.87 30.47 18.73
CA SER A 1022 18.33 31.82 18.33
C SER A 1022 19.47 31.91 17.29
N CYS A 1023 19.70 30.88 16.46
CA CYS A 1023 20.69 30.97 15.37
C CYS A 1023 20.19 31.82 14.19
N THR A 1024 21.07 32.17 13.26
CA THR A 1024 20.75 33.12 12.17
C THR A 1024 19.89 32.49 11.06
N ASP A 1025 20.15 31.24 10.66
CA ASP A 1025 19.34 30.55 9.64
C ASP A 1025 18.54 29.38 10.20
N GLY A 1026 19.16 28.20 10.35
CA GLY A 1026 18.56 27.00 10.96
C GLY A 1026 19.13 26.62 12.31
N LEU A 1027 18.57 25.59 12.97
CA LEU A 1027 19.26 24.91 14.08
C LEU A 1027 19.99 23.66 13.57
N ILE A 1028 19.27 22.75 12.92
CA ILE A 1028 19.87 21.50 12.42
C ILE A 1028 19.55 21.28 10.95
N ASP A 1029 20.59 21.27 10.13
CA ASP A 1029 20.49 20.97 8.70
C ASP A 1029 21.13 19.62 8.39
N ILE A 1030 20.37 18.72 7.75
CA ILE A 1030 20.82 17.39 7.34
C ILE A 1030 20.63 17.30 5.83
N ILE A 1031 21.72 17.33 5.08
CA ILE A 1031 21.67 17.53 3.63
C ILE A 1031 22.75 16.73 2.89
N HIS A 1032 22.68 16.72 1.56
CA HIS A 1032 23.58 16.00 0.66
C HIS A 1032 23.75 14.51 1.00
N ALA A 1033 22.65 13.76 0.99
CA ALA A 1033 22.63 12.30 1.16
C ALA A 1033 23.05 11.82 2.58
N SER A 1034 23.10 12.70 3.58
CA SER A 1034 23.41 12.32 4.96
C SER A 1034 22.36 11.36 5.53
N THR A 1035 22.79 10.20 6.05
CA THR A 1035 21.88 9.11 6.44
C THR A 1035 22.34 8.41 7.71
N ALA A 1036 21.50 7.55 8.30
CA ALA A 1036 21.78 6.89 9.58
C ALA A 1036 22.00 7.91 10.73
N ILE A 1037 21.03 8.80 10.95
CA ILE A 1037 21.12 9.88 11.94
C ILE A 1037 20.03 9.75 13.00
N THR A 1038 20.38 10.00 14.26
CA THR A 1038 19.42 10.13 15.37
C THR A 1038 19.56 11.49 16.05
N ILE A 1039 18.44 12.16 16.25
CA ILE A 1039 18.33 13.42 17.01
C ILE A 1039 17.44 13.15 18.21
N SER A 1040 17.99 13.18 19.42
CA SER A 1040 17.26 12.79 20.63
C SER A 1040 17.43 13.66 21.86
N ASN A 1041 16.42 13.69 22.73
CA ASN A 1041 16.48 14.40 24.02
C ASN A 1041 16.93 15.87 23.92
N ASN A 1042 16.80 16.53 22.77
CA ASN A 1042 17.23 17.91 22.62
C ASN A 1042 16.10 18.88 23.01
N TYR A 1043 16.47 20.04 23.52
CA TYR A 1043 15.56 21.13 23.84
C TYR A 1043 15.69 22.26 22.81
N PHE A 1044 14.63 22.47 22.04
CA PHE A 1044 14.55 23.51 21.01
C PHE A 1044 13.62 24.63 21.45
N THR A 1045 14.03 25.89 21.29
CA THR A 1045 13.20 27.05 21.63
C THR A 1045 13.58 28.28 20.80
N ASN A 1046 12.69 29.28 20.72
CA ASN A 1046 12.97 30.62 20.18
C ASN A 1046 13.72 30.64 18.83
N HIS A 1047 13.15 30.03 17.80
CA HIS A 1047 13.79 30.00 16.48
C HIS A 1047 12.78 29.76 15.36
N ASP A 1048 13.10 30.28 14.18
CA ASP A 1048 12.17 30.31 13.05
C ASP A 1048 12.22 28.99 12.26
N LYS A 1049 13.42 28.52 11.88
CA LYS A 1049 13.63 27.34 11.03
C LYS A 1049 14.36 26.22 11.79
N VAL A 1050 13.62 25.37 12.50
CA VAL A 1050 14.24 24.44 13.46
C VAL A 1050 15.14 23.39 12.81
N MET A 1051 14.63 22.62 11.86
CA MET A 1051 15.35 21.48 11.28
C MET A 1051 14.98 21.22 9.82
N LEU A 1052 15.98 21.18 8.94
CA LEU A 1052 15.81 20.91 7.51
C LEU A 1052 16.46 19.58 7.11
N LEU A 1053 15.69 18.72 6.44
CA LEU A 1053 16.16 17.45 5.90
C LEU A 1053 16.10 17.52 4.36
N GLY A 1054 17.27 17.60 3.73
CA GLY A 1054 17.49 17.68 2.28
C GLY A 1054 17.82 19.09 1.80
N HIS A 1055 18.81 19.22 0.91
CA HIS A 1055 19.47 20.48 0.53
C HIS A 1055 18.61 21.44 -0.32
N ASN A 1056 17.99 20.92 -1.37
CA ASN A 1056 17.05 21.64 -2.25
C ASN A 1056 16.09 20.65 -2.90
N ASP A 1057 15.02 21.13 -3.55
CA ASP A 1057 13.95 20.28 -4.07
C ASP A 1057 14.32 19.53 -5.38
N GLN A 1058 15.56 19.67 -5.86
CA GLN A 1058 16.13 18.99 -7.03
C GLN A 1058 17.23 17.98 -6.65
N ASN A 1059 17.76 18.05 -5.43
CA ASN A 1059 18.88 17.22 -4.98
C ASN A 1059 18.42 15.80 -4.61
N THR A 1060 18.23 14.95 -5.62
CA THR A 1060 17.69 13.59 -5.45
C THR A 1060 18.61 12.65 -4.67
N ALA A 1061 19.88 13.01 -4.45
CA ALA A 1061 20.79 12.28 -3.57
C ALA A 1061 20.25 12.17 -2.14
N ASP A 1062 19.44 13.14 -1.70
CA ASP A 1062 18.79 13.16 -0.38
C ASP A 1062 17.68 12.09 -0.23
N LYS A 1063 17.35 11.33 -1.29
CA LYS A 1063 16.38 10.21 -1.20
C LYS A 1063 16.86 9.07 -0.28
N ILE A 1064 18.17 8.94 -0.06
CA ILE A 1064 18.73 7.89 0.82
C ILE A 1064 18.67 8.24 2.30
N MET A 1065 18.30 9.48 2.64
CA MET A 1065 18.29 9.96 4.02
C MET A 1065 17.37 9.11 4.89
N LYS A 1066 17.87 8.71 6.06
CA LYS A 1066 17.13 8.01 7.11
C LYS A 1066 17.45 8.65 8.45
N VAL A 1067 16.46 9.32 9.03
CA VAL A 1067 16.62 10.12 10.26
C VAL A 1067 15.60 9.71 11.30
N THR A 1068 16.05 9.46 12.54
CA THR A 1068 15.18 9.27 13.71
C THR A 1068 15.18 10.55 14.53
N ILE A 1069 13.99 11.07 14.85
CA ILE A 1069 13.80 12.24 15.72
C ILE A 1069 12.95 11.77 16.90
N VAL A 1070 13.55 11.67 18.09
CA VAL A 1070 12.93 10.97 19.22
C VAL A 1070 13.18 11.64 20.58
N PHE A 1071 12.17 11.69 21.46
CA PHE A 1071 12.28 12.26 22.82
C PHE A 1071 12.66 13.75 22.90
N ASN A 1072 12.62 14.49 21.79
CA ASN A 1072 12.92 15.91 21.80
C ASN A 1072 11.76 16.73 22.40
N ARG A 1073 12.10 17.88 22.95
CA ARG A 1073 11.15 18.89 23.39
C ARG A 1073 11.25 20.12 22.50
N PHE A 1074 10.25 20.30 21.66
CA PHE A 1074 10.04 21.51 20.86
C PHE A 1074 9.19 22.48 21.68
N ALA A 1075 9.84 23.39 22.38
CA ALA A 1075 9.19 24.32 23.30
C ALA A 1075 8.55 25.53 22.56
N THR A 1076 7.98 26.44 23.35
CA THR A 1076 7.34 27.66 22.85
C THR A 1076 8.31 28.57 22.09
N GLY A 1077 7.79 29.43 21.21
CA GLY A 1077 8.59 30.42 20.49
C GLY A 1077 9.20 29.89 19.18
N LEU A 1078 8.88 28.66 18.79
CA LEU A 1078 9.29 28.10 17.51
C LEU A 1078 8.25 28.36 16.40
N ILE A 1079 8.71 28.63 15.17
CA ILE A 1079 7.81 28.96 14.05
C ILE A 1079 7.51 27.76 13.16
N GLU A 1080 8.53 27.13 12.58
CA GLU A 1080 8.39 26.06 11.61
C GLU A 1080 9.53 25.02 11.60
N ARG A 1081 9.31 23.91 10.87
CA ARG A 1081 10.31 22.89 10.49
C ARG A 1081 10.82 21.98 11.62
N MET A 1082 9.95 21.26 12.31
CA MET A 1082 10.28 20.31 13.39
C MET A 1082 9.97 18.82 13.07
N PRO A 1083 10.40 18.22 11.92
CA PRO A 1083 11.27 18.76 10.87
C PRO A 1083 10.51 19.24 9.61
N ARG A 1084 11.22 19.90 8.68
CA ARG A 1084 10.84 19.94 7.26
C ARG A 1084 11.67 18.93 6.46
N VAL A 1085 11.00 18.01 5.77
CA VAL A 1085 11.64 16.94 4.99
C VAL A 1085 11.42 17.18 3.50
N ARG A 1086 12.47 17.25 2.71
CA ARG A 1086 12.37 17.36 1.25
C ARG A 1086 12.27 15.98 0.62
N PHE A 1087 13.28 15.13 0.86
CA PHE A 1087 13.42 13.77 0.36
C PHE A 1087 13.74 12.80 1.50
N GLY A 1088 13.68 11.50 1.21
CA GLY A 1088 14.09 10.46 2.16
C GLY A 1088 13.04 10.15 3.22
N TYR A 1089 13.49 9.51 4.31
CA TYR A 1089 12.65 9.01 5.38
C TYR A 1089 12.98 9.64 6.74
N ALA A 1090 11.95 10.16 7.41
CA ALA A 1090 12.00 10.60 8.80
C ALA A 1090 11.03 9.80 9.68
N HIS A 1091 11.57 9.16 10.72
CA HIS A 1091 10.79 8.62 11.83
C HIS A 1091 10.73 9.65 12.94
N VAL A 1092 9.57 10.27 13.13
CA VAL A 1092 9.33 11.30 14.15
C VAL A 1092 8.51 10.64 15.25
N VAL A 1093 9.12 10.34 16.39
CA VAL A 1093 8.50 9.46 17.39
C VAL A 1093 8.71 9.93 18.83
N ASN A 1094 7.68 9.87 19.69
CA ASN A 1094 7.76 10.24 21.11
C ASN A 1094 8.30 11.66 21.41
N ASN A 1095 8.11 12.64 20.53
CA ASN A 1095 8.51 14.03 20.77
C ASN A 1095 7.35 14.85 21.36
N LYS A 1096 7.68 15.89 22.12
CA LYS A 1096 6.71 16.86 22.64
C LYS A 1096 6.79 18.18 21.88
N TYR A 1097 5.64 18.70 21.44
CA TYR A 1097 5.50 19.96 20.72
C TYR A 1097 4.60 20.93 21.49
N ASP A 1098 5.15 22.08 21.88
CA ASP A 1098 4.46 23.14 22.61
C ASP A 1098 4.36 24.41 21.72
N GLU A 1099 3.16 24.73 21.26
CA GLU A 1099 2.79 26.05 20.70
C GLU A 1099 3.61 26.54 19.48
N TRP A 1100 3.74 25.74 18.42
CA TRP A 1100 4.31 26.22 17.14
C TRP A 1100 3.48 27.37 16.54
N LYS A 1101 4.14 28.29 15.83
CA LYS A 1101 3.45 29.48 15.26
C LYS A 1101 2.91 29.28 13.84
N MET A 1102 3.55 28.46 13.01
CA MET A 1102 3.12 28.23 11.62
C MET A 1102 2.76 26.77 11.36
N TYR A 1103 3.71 25.85 11.52
CA TYR A 1103 3.47 24.42 11.43
C TYR A 1103 4.55 23.65 12.19
N ALA A 1104 4.23 22.44 12.66
CA ALA A 1104 5.22 21.60 13.33
C ALA A 1104 6.08 20.85 12.30
N MET A 1105 5.48 20.01 11.44
CA MET A 1105 6.20 19.20 10.46
C MET A 1105 5.89 19.62 9.03
N GLY A 1106 6.83 19.53 8.11
CA GLY A 1106 6.54 19.88 6.73
C GLY A 1106 7.40 19.19 5.69
N GLY A 1107 7.22 19.58 4.44
CA GLY A 1107 7.99 19.02 3.33
C GLY A 1107 7.61 19.52 1.96
N SER A 1108 8.46 19.20 0.96
CA SER A 1108 8.43 19.86 -0.35
C SER A 1108 8.80 19.02 -1.59
N ALA A 1109 9.42 17.84 -1.47
CA ALA A 1109 9.95 17.13 -2.65
C ALA A 1109 9.73 15.59 -2.65
N ASN A 1110 8.52 15.14 -2.30
CA ASN A 1110 8.18 13.71 -2.08
C ASN A 1110 8.84 13.02 -0.87
N PRO A 1111 8.75 13.62 0.33
CA PRO A 1111 9.23 13.03 1.58
C PRO A 1111 8.35 11.88 2.09
N THR A 1112 8.96 10.95 2.84
CA THR A 1112 8.25 9.98 3.69
C THR A 1112 8.42 10.37 5.16
N ILE A 1113 7.33 10.69 5.84
CA ILE A 1113 7.33 11.07 7.26
C ILE A 1113 6.41 10.11 8.01
N PHE A 1114 6.95 9.41 9.00
CA PHE A 1114 6.14 8.62 9.92
C PHE A 1114 6.17 9.27 11.29
N SER A 1115 5.07 9.92 11.64
CA SER A 1115 4.80 10.50 12.95
C SER A 1115 4.15 9.43 13.83
N GLU A 1116 4.76 9.11 14.97
CA GLU A 1116 4.26 8.06 15.85
C GLU A 1116 4.36 8.43 17.34
N SER A 1117 3.25 8.31 18.07
CA SER A 1117 3.17 8.58 19.51
C SER A 1117 3.77 9.91 19.97
N ASN A 1118 3.73 10.97 19.19
CA ASN A 1118 4.12 12.31 19.59
C ASN A 1118 2.99 13.02 20.37
N PHE A 1119 3.34 14.06 21.11
CA PHE A 1119 2.41 14.85 21.92
C PHE A 1119 2.37 16.30 21.43
N PHE A 1120 1.30 16.68 20.74
CA PHE A 1120 1.13 18.00 20.13
C PHE A 1120 0.16 18.87 20.91
N ILE A 1121 0.62 20.06 21.33
CA ILE A 1121 -0.21 21.09 21.95
C ILE A 1121 -0.15 22.33 21.05
N ALA A 1122 -1.20 22.58 20.26
CA ALA A 1122 -1.25 23.78 19.43
C ALA A 1122 -1.39 25.05 20.30
N SER A 1123 -0.93 26.19 19.78
CA SER A 1123 -1.16 27.50 20.42
C SER A 1123 -2.63 27.90 20.34
N ASN A 1124 -3.06 28.91 21.09
CA ASN A 1124 -4.45 29.43 21.03
C ASN A 1124 -4.79 30.12 19.70
N ASN A 1125 -3.82 30.34 18.81
CA ASN A 1125 -4.05 30.91 17.49
C ASN A 1125 -4.79 29.89 16.59
N GLN A 1126 -5.95 30.28 16.06
CA GLN A 1126 -6.76 29.43 15.19
C GLN A 1126 -6.08 29.09 13.85
N PHE A 1127 -5.12 29.92 13.41
CA PHE A 1127 -4.37 29.69 12.17
C PHE A 1127 -3.15 28.77 12.37
N ALA A 1128 -2.81 28.41 13.61
CA ALA A 1128 -1.65 27.60 13.97
C ALA A 1128 -2.04 26.25 14.59
N LYS A 1129 -3.09 25.61 14.04
CA LYS A 1129 -3.62 24.32 14.49
C LYS A 1129 -3.11 23.14 13.67
N GLN A 1130 -2.75 23.39 12.41
CA GLN A 1130 -2.27 22.35 11.52
C GLN A 1130 -0.84 21.94 11.92
N VAL A 1131 -0.66 20.66 12.18
CA VAL A 1131 0.65 20.06 12.49
C VAL A 1131 1.50 19.98 11.23
N THR A 1132 0.91 19.70 10.07
CA THR A 1132 1.64 19.44 8.81
C THR A 1132 1.53 20.57 7.78
N LYS A 1133 2.63 21.03 7.16
CA LYS A 1133 2.58 21.98 6.02
C LYS A 1133 3.29 21.45 4.78
N ARG A 1134 2.71 21.70 3.61
CA ARG A 1134 3.27 21.35 2.30
C ARG A 1134 3.80 22.61 1.64
N GLU A 1135 5.09 22.66 1.37
CA GLU A 1135 5.69 23.80 0.68
C GLU A 1135 5.88 23.46 -0.80
N ALA A 1136 5.11 24.13 -1.66
CA ALA A 1136 5.17 24.18 -3.13
C ALA A 1136 5.38 22.84 -3.90
N LYS A 1137 4.26 22.24 -4.37
CA LYS A 1137 4.13 21.43 -5.61
C LYS A 1137 2.71 20.82 -5.71
N ASN A 1138 2.12 20.85 -6.91
CA ASN A 1138 1.00 19.96 -7.26
C ASN A 1138 1.52 18.51 -7.17
N ASN A 1139 0.77 17.59 -6.56
CA ASN A 1139 1.11 16.18 -6.29
C ASN A 1139 1.57 15.82 -4.86
N TRP A 1140 1.45 16.69 -3.84
CA TRP A 1140 1.72 16.27 -2.44
C TRP A 1140 0.87 15.07 -1.98
N LYS A 1141 -0.26 14.79 -2.64
CA LYS A 1141 -1.10 13.61 -2.37
C LYS A 1141 -0.35 12.28 -2.57
N SER A 1142 0.75 12.25 -3.33
CA SER A 1142 1.61 11.07 -3.50
C SER A 1142 2.71 10.95 -2.44
N TRP A 1143 2.94 12.01 -1.64
CA TRP A 1143 3.87 11.97 -0.52
C TRP A 1143 3.35 11.00 0.55
N LYS A 1144 4.25 10.49 1.41
CA LYS A 1144 3.92 9.39 2.32
C LYS A 1144 4.01 9.86 3.77
N TRP A 1145 3.02 10.62 4.22
CA TRP A 1145 3.00 11.12 5.62
C TRP A 1145 1.86 10.49 6.40
N ARG A 1146 2.20 9.88 7.53
CA ARG A 1146 1.23 9.24 8.41
C ARG A 1146 1.45 9.64 9.84
N SER A 1147 0.36 9.69 10.57
CA SER A 1147 0.32 9.82 12.02
C SER A 1147 -0.25 8.51 12.58
N SER A 1148 0.35 8.01 13.66
CA SER A 1148 -0.10 6.81 14.37
C SER A 1148 0.05 7.05 15.87
N LYS A 1149 -1.01 6.87 16.66
CA LYS A 1149 -0.99 7.03 18.13
C LYS A 1149 -0.58 8.42 18.64
N ASP A 1150 -0.40 9.42 17.79
CA ASP A 1150 -0.12 10.79 18.21
C ASP A 1150 -1.30 11.37 19.02
N ILE A 1151 -1.00 12.21 20.02
CA ILE A 1151 -2.01 12.98 20.76
C ILE A 1151 -2.02 14.41 20.23
N PHE A 1152 -3.22 14.90 19.89
CA PHE A 1152 -3.44 16.26 19.44
C PHE A 1152 -4.32 17.01 20.43
N LEU A 1153 -3.79 18.08 21.01
CA LEU A 1153 -4.49 18.93 21.97
C LEU A 1153 -4.68 20.35 21.44
N ASN A 1154 -5.62 21.06 22.05
CA ASN A 1154 -5.98 22.43 21.70
C ASN A 1154 -6.34 22.59 20.20
N GLY A 1155 -7.09 21.64 19.64
CA GLY A 1155 -7.51 21.68 18.23
C GLY A 1155 -6.40 21.41 17.21
N ALA A 1156 -5.23 20.95 17.65
CA ALA A 1156 -4.19 20.49 16.74
C ALA A 1156 -4.74 19.38 15.82
N TYR A 1157 -4.28 19.33 14.56
CA TYR A 1157 -4.64 18.24 13.66
C TYR A 1157 -3.52 17.93 12.67
N PHE A 1158 -3.39 16.65 12.34
CA PHE A 1158 -2.43 16.16 11.35
C PHE A 1158 -3.16 15.83 10.06
N VAL A 1159 -2.67 16.34 8.93
CA VAL A 1159 -3.23 16.01 7.61
C VAL A 1159 -2.33 15.00 6.90
N PRO A 1160 -2.77 13.72 6.76
CA PRO A 1160 -1.98 12.68 6.11
C PRO A 1160 -1.89 12.88 4.58
N SER A 1161 -0.98 12.15 3.95
CA SER A 1161 -0.87 12.04 2.48
C SER A 1161 -0.43 10.63 2.05
N GLY A 1162 -0.83 10.21 0.85
CA GLY A 1162 -0.53 8.90 0.24
C GLY A 1162 -1.43 7.74 0.69
N TYR A 1163 -2.19 7.13 -0.25
CA TYR A 1163 -3.02 5.93 -0.03
C TYR A 1163 -2.24 4.62 -0.30
N GLY A 1164 -2.44 3.57 0.52
CA GLY A 1164 -1.84 2.22 0.31
C GLY A 1164 -1.12 1.60 1.51
N SER A 1165 -0.93 0.28 1.54
CA SER A 1165 -0.36 -0.53 2.64
C SER A 1165 0.98 -0.01 3.22
N CYS A 1166 1.08 0.00 4.55
CA CYS A 1166 2.25 0.38 5.33
C CYS A 1166 3.41 -0.63 5.21
N ALA A 1167 4.21 -0.52 4.15
CA ALA A 1167 5.60 -0.91 4.25
C ALA A 1167 6.44 0.25 3.72
N PRO A 1168 7.17 0.94 4.61
CA PRO A 1168 8.22 1.80 4.14
C PRO A 1168 9.24 1.00 3.32
N ASN A 1169 9.87 1.59 2.31
CA ASN A 1169 10.98 0.95 1.55
C ASN A 1169 12.28 0.80 2.39
N TYR A 1170 12.17 0.72 3.71
CA TYR A 1170 13.31 0.53 4.61
C TYR A 1170 12.96 -0.50 5.67
N SER A 1171 14.00 -1.18 6.18
CA SER A 1171 13.87 -2.19 7.22
C SER A 1171 13.28 -1.60 8.51
N LYS A 1172 12.08 -2.02 8.90
CA LYS A 1172 11.48 -1.74 10.23
C LYS A 1172 12.39 -2.17 11.40
N ALA A 1173 13.40 -3.02 11.17
CA ALA A 1173 14.32 -3.46 12.22
C ALA A 1173 15.28 -2.35 12.71
N GLN A 1174 15.36 -1.21 12.02
CA GLN A 1174 16.18 -0.06 12.42
C GLN A 1174 15.35 1.15 12.91
N SER A 1175 14.02 1.12 12.76
CA SER A 1175 13.14 2.15 13.32
C SER A 1175 12.95 1.97 14.82
N PHE A 1176 12.76 3.07 15.55
CA PHE A 1176 12.58 3.06 17.00
C PHE A 1176 11.16 2.62 17.41
N THR A 1177 11.00 1.97 18.56
CA THR A 1177 9.66 1.52 19.01
C THR A 1177 8.96 2.63 19.80
N ALA A 1178 7.75 3.02 19.37
CA ALA A 1178 6.99 4.09 20.01
C ALA A 1178 6.49 3.71 21.43
N ALA A 1179 6.56 4.68 22.35
CA ALA A 1179 5.99 4.58 23.69
C ALA A 1179 4.50 4.94 23.66
N PRO A 1180 3.72 4.73 24.75
CA PRO A 1180 2.39 5.30 24.83
C PRO A 1180 2.43 6.84 24.82
N ALA A 1181 1.72 7.49 23.90
CA ALA A 1181 1.83 8.93 23.69
C ALA A 1181 1.55 9.78 24.94
N PHE A 1182 0.68 9.33 25.85
CA PHE A 1182 0.39 10.07 27.09
C PHE A 1182 1.56 10.10 28.08
N THR A 1183 2.57 9.24 27.95
CA THR A 1183 3.78 9.27 28.79
C THR A 1183 4.84 10.24 28.26
N VAL A 1184 4.71 10.69 27.01
CA VAL A 1184 5.68 11.56 26.32
C VAL A 1184 6.01 12.83 27.12
N PRO A 1185 5.04 13.56 27.71
CA PRO A 1185 5.36 14.73 28.53
C PRO A 1185 6.28 14.44 29.72
N ALA A 1186 6.21 13.24 30.31
CA ALA A 1186 7.04 12.85 31.43
C ALA A 1186 8.44 12.40 30.98
N ILE A 1187 8.52 11.59 29.93
CA ILE A 1187 9.78 11.00 29.46
C ILE A 1187 10.65 11.97 28.64
N THR A 1188 10.10 13.12 28.24
CA THR A 1188 10.82 14.24 27.57
C THR A 1188 11.13 15.40 28.53
N LEU A 1189 10.82 15.26 29.83
CA LEU A 1189 10.99 16.33 30.81
C LEU A 1189 12.45 16.79 30.95
N ASN A 1190 13.38 15.86 30.76
CA ASN A 1190 14.82 16.03 30.91
C ASN A 1190 15.52 16.41 29.59
N ALA A 1191 14.78 16.73 28.53
CA ALA A 1191 15.39 17.14 27.27
C ALA A 1191 16.23 18.42 27.43
N GLY A 1192 17.38 18.47 26.77
CA GLY A 1192 18.41 19.50 26.88
C GLY A 1192 19.60 19.08 27.77
N PRO A 1193 20.60 19.96 27.95
CA PRO A 1193 21.80 19.64 28.72
C PRO A 1193 21.50 19.37 30.18
N LEU A 1194 21.98 18.24 30.70
CA LEU A 1194 21.77 17.81 32.07
C LEU A 1194 22.89 18.26 32.99
N THR A 1195 22.55 18.59 34.24
CA THR A 1195 23.53 18.94 35.28
C THR A 1195 24.03 17.67 35.96
N CYS A 1196 25.09 17.08 35.41
CA CYS A 1196 25.76 15.91 35.97
C CYS A 1196 26.81 16.30 37.02
N VAL A 1197 26.86 15.60 38.16
CA VAL A 1197 27.92 15.78 39.18
C VAL A 1197 28.74 14.50 39.27
N VAL A 1198 30.07 14.61 39.24
CA VAL A 1198 30.99 13.46 39.36
C VAL A 1198 30.69 12.69 40.66
N GLY A 1199 30.57 11.36 40.54
CA GLY A 1199 30.25 10.47 41.66
C GLY A 1199 28.78 10.43 42.06
N ARG A 1200 27.91 11.15 41.35
CA ARG A 1200 26.44 11.07 41.48
C ARG A 1200 25.83 10.67 40.15
N ALA A 1201 24.64 10.08 40.20
CA ALA A 1201 23.81 9.97 39.01
C ALA A 1201 23.55 11.37 38.44
N CYS A 1202 23.50 11.45 37.12
CA CYS A 1202 22.85 12.57 36.45
C CYS A 1202 21.32 12.45 36.70
#